data_AF-A0A961MBB9-F1
#
_entry.id   AF-A0A961MBB9-F1
#
_cell.length_a   1.000
_cell.length_b   1.000
_cell.length_c   1.000
_cell.angle_alpha   90.00
_cell.angle_beta   90.00
_cell.angle_gamma   90.00
#
_symmetry.space_group_name_H-M   'P 1'
#
loop_
_entity.id
_entity.type
_entity.pdbx_description
1 polymer ?
#
loop_
_entity_poly.entity_id
_entity_poly.type
_entity_poly.pdbx_seq_one_letter_code
_entity_poly.pdbx_strand_id
1 'polypeptide(L)'
;MTTRRPARALQAALSLAIAAVCALSPALPAAAQTQTQTLPTAATLMADQIYVDRAGRLVAVGSVEVWQGSIRLTATRVVFDRRQNQLDVQGPIVINDGPDQMLLADAAQLSPDLRGGLIAGANIVLHQQMQIAAARMQRSDGVAELEQVVASSCPVCAADPTPLWEIRAQHVTLDETAERMRFDRAQFRVGGVPILYLPTLHLPGPGATRVRGFLRPEITLDSDLGLAVGLPYFIPLGDSQDITLTPMLSSGGSATLGFRWRQARPSGGIEIGGQISHDSLTADDLRGYAYVRALFLLGDGWQLRADMIGVSDRTYLETYGITDEARLAGDITLERITRDSAIRARALAFHSLRAADVNDELPNAALQAEYDRRFGLEDTLVGGTLDLQLGAQAYERISSIDGVRGRDIARAHVQLTWRRSAVLAGGIVATAALDARADYVEVSDDSAYPMPVNRRAVQAMTEFRWPWATATDGGARHVIEPVVQVIGSQRNAAPLPNDDHTMPELDSGNLFALTRYSGEDAPDNGTRVNAGIRWTRYDASGWSTELLAGRIWREAALAGFNPAHDQPLGGVESHWLLAGRVSHGDGLSFDMRLLIDPASDLSRAETNLSWAGERTEITTRYLFLPATAFEDRATTLSEWSLDLGRDFRNGWRGVMGWDYDVELSQFAAARAGIEFRNECVALDLSVTQRFVTATNPTSSTRYNLRFELLGIGGRAPSTLRRTCGA
;
A
#
# COMPACT_ATOMS: atom_id res chain seq x y z
N MET A 1 -21.44 16.36 -30.63
CA MET A 1 -22.24 17.51 -30.16
C MET A 1 -23.73 17.15 -30.25
N THR A 2 -24.25 16.61 -29.16
CA THR A 2 -25.68 16.42 -28.88
C THR A 2 -25.87 16.92 -27.46
N THR A 3 -26.62 18.01 -27.30
CA THR A 3 -26.85 18.72 -26.05
C THR A 3 -27.77 17.89 -25.16
N ARG A 4 -27.21 17.06 -24.28
CA ARG A 4 -27.97 16.38 -23.21
C ARG A 4 -28.24 17.37 -22.07
N ARG A 5 -29.51 17.52 -21.71
CA ARG A 5 -29.97 18.27 -20.52
C ARG A 5 -29.52 17.51 -19.26
N PRO A 6 -28.94 18.17 -18.25
CA PRO A 6 -28.62 17.50 -16.99
C PRO A 6 -29.92 17.05 -16.29
N ALA A 7 -29.87 15.82 -15.77
CA ALA A 7 -30.95 15.15 -15.06
C ALA A 7 -31.42 15.98 -13.86
N ARG A 8 -32.75 16.08 -13.71
CA ARG A 8 -33.42 16.73 -12.57
C ARG A 8 -33.23 15.96 -11.25
N ALA A 9 -32.68 14.74 -11.28
CA ALA A 9 -32.42 13.93 -10.09
C ALA A 9 -31.20 14.42 -9.28
N LEU A 10 -30.12 14.87 -9.93
CA LEU A 10 -28.91 15.35 -9.24
C LEU A 10 -29.08 16.71 -8.52
N GLN A 11 -30.10 17.51 -8.91
CA GLN A 11 -30.35 18.83 -8.32
C GLN A 11 -31.04 18.77 -6.93
N ALA A 12 -31.66 17.65 -6.58
CA ALA A 12 -32.32 17.46 -5.29
C ALA A 12 -31.33 17.04 -4.18
N ALA A 13 -30.19 16.44 -4.50
CA ALA A 13 -29.18 16.01 -3.53
C ALA A 13 -28.14 17.10 -3.18
N LEU A 14 -27.96 18.10 -4.04
CA LEU A 14 -26.88 19.10 -3.92
C LEU A 14 -27.28 20.37 -3.13
N SER A 15 -28.55 20.51 -2.73
CA SER A 15 -29.10 21.75 -2.15
C SER A 15 -29.25 21.74 -0.61
N LEU A 16 -28.76 20.72 0.08
CA LEU A 16 -28.79 20.65 1.56
C LEU A 16 -27.42 20.77 2.28
N ALA A 17 -26.32 21.03 1.57
CA ALA A 17 -24.96 21.00 2.13
C ALA A 17 -24.18 22.34 2.11
N ILE A 18 -24.75 23.46 1.63
CA ILE A 18 -24.01 24.72 1.39
C ILE A 18 -24.57 25.89 2.21
N ALA A 19 -24.68 25.75 3.54
CA ALA A 19 -25.02 26.86 4.41
C ALA A 19 -24.51 26.71 5.85
N ALA A 20 -23.21 26.47 6.05
CA ALA A 20 -22.64 26.49 7.42
C ALA A 20 -21.12 26.72 7.49
N VAL A 21 -20.47 27.50 6.63
CA VAL A 21 -19.07 27.91 6.86
C VAL A 21 -18.81 29.29 6.28
N CYS A 22 -18.92 30.34 7.10
CA CYS A 22 -18.27 31.62 6.85
C CYS A 22 -18.34 32.49 8.11
N ALA A 23 -17.34 32.40 8.98
CA ALA A 23 -16.79 33.52 9.74
C ALA A 23 -15.64 33.05 10.64
N LEU A 24 -14.64 33.93 10.76
CA LEU A 24 -13.59 34.02 11.80
C LEU A 24 -12.19 33.53 11.39
N SER A 25 -11.44 34.48 10.85
CA SER A 25 -9.98 34.54 10.92
C SER A 25 -9.51 34.93 12.34
N PRO A 26 -8.35 34.44 12.78
CA PRO A 26 -7.48 35.21 13.66
C PRO A 26 -6.08 35.41 13.07
N ALA A 27 -5.51 36.57 13.40
CA ALA A 27 -4.19 37.04 13.00
C ALA A 27 -3.06 36.27 13.73
N LEU A 28 -1.96 36.03 13.01
CA LEU A 28 -0.71 35.48 13.54
C LEU A 28 0.10 36.57 14.25
N PRO A 29 0.70 36.31 15.43
CA PRO A 29 1.71 37.17 16.00
C PRO A 29 3.06 36.98 15.31
N ALA A 30 3.73 38.10 15.01
CA ALA A 30 5.10 38.12 14.52
C ALA A 30 6.07 37.69 15.63
N ALA A 31 6.80 36.61 15.41
CA ALA A 31 7.91 36.20 16.26
C ALA A 31 9.15 37.04 15.93
N ALA A 32 9.65 37.78 16.92
CA ALA A 32 10.91 38.51 16.83
C ALA A 32 12.09 37.53 16.77
N GLN A 33 12.91 37.63 15.73
CA GLN A 33 14.18 36.90 15.64
C GLN A 33 15.21 37.57 16.55
N THR A 34 15.65 36.85 17.57
CA THR A 34 16.81 37.22 18.38
C THR A 34 18.07 36.80 17.62
N GLN A 35 18.90 37.77 17.24
CA GLN A 35 20.23 37.49 16.67
C GLN A 35 21.18 37.08 17.79
N THR A 36 21.49 35.79 17.86
CA THR A 36 22.56 35.26 18.70
C THR A 36 23.89 35.62 18.06
N GLN A 37 24.62 36.58 18.63
CA GLN A 37 26.01 36.82 18.28
C GLN A 37 26.86 35.64 18.76
N THR A 38 27.38 34.85 17.82
CA THR A 38 28.38 33.82 18.08
C THR A 38 29.70 34.49 18.44
N LEU A 39 30.07 34.41 19.72
CA LEU A 39 31.44 34.68 20.18
C LEU A 39 32.41 33.71 19.48
N PRO A 40 33.57 34.17 18.99
CA PRO A 40 34.56 33.28 18.39
C PRO A 40 35.04 32.27 19.43
N THR A 41 34.71 30.99 19.21
CA THR A 41 35.19 29.87 20.02
C THR A 41 36.71 29.75 19.86
N ALA A 42 37.43 29.84 20.98
CA ALA A 42 38.87 29.61 21.01
C ALA A 42 39.18 28.17 20.56
N ALA A 43 40.13 28.01 19.63
CA ALA A 43 40.61 26.70 19.24
C ALA A 43 41.45 26.08 20.36
N THR A 44 41.24 24.80 20.65
CA THR A 44 42.02 24.04 21.65
C THR A 44 42.98 23.11 20.94
N LEU A 45 44.26 23.13 21.34
CA LEU A 45 45.31 22.27 20.80
C LEU A 45 45.90 21.43 21.93
N MET A 46 45.93 20.11 21.75
CA MET A 46 46.57 19.14 22.65
C MET A 46 47.58 18.31 21.86
N ALA A 47 48.74 18.03 22.46
CA ALA A 47 49.78 17.17 21.90
C ALA A 47 50.74 16.74 23.01
N ASP A 48 51.56 15.72 22.74
CA ASP A 48 52.60 15.26 23.67
C ASP A 48 53.68 16.34 23.88
N GLN A 49 54.01 17.08 22.81
CA GLN A 49 54.96 18.19 22.85
C GLN A 49 54.48 19.37 22.00
N ILE A 50 54.58 20.58 22.56
CA ILE A 50 54.28 21.85 21.88
C ILE A 50 55.46 22.80 22.08
N TYR A 51 56.05 23.29 20.99
CA TYR A 51 57.16 24.25 21.02
C TYR A 51 57.08 25.24 19.87
N VAL A 52 57.84 26.35 19.96
CA VAL A 52 57.98 27.32 18.88
C VAL A 52 59.36 27.17 18.25
N ASP A 53 59.43 27.01 16.93
CA ASP A 53 60.69 26.84 16.22
C ASP A 53 61.45 28.17 16.01
N ARG A 54 62.68 28.10 15.47
CA ARG A 54 63.51 29.28 15.20
C ARG A 54 62.89 30.26 14.19
N ALA A 55 61.93 29.81 13.38
CA ALA A 55 61.19 30.63 12.43
C ALA A 55 59.93 31.28 13.04
N GLY A 56 59.64 31.01 14.32
CA GLY A 56 58.47 31.55 15.02
C GLY A 56 57.18 30.78 14.75
N ARG A 57 57.26 29.55 14.23
CA ARG A 57 56.10 28.67 13.97
C ARG A 57 55.82 27.80 15.19
N LEU A 58 54.54 27.60 15.52
CA LEU A 58 54.12 26.72 16.60
C LEU A 58 54.07 25.29 16.06
N VAL A 59 54.82 24.38 16.67
CA VAL A 59 54.94 22.97 16.27
C VAL A 59 54.40 22.10 17.39
N ALA A 60 53.43 21.26 17.07
CA ALA A 60 52.85 20.23 17.94
C ALA A 60 53.17 18.84 17.37
N VAL A 61 53.65 17.93 18.22
CA VAL A 61 54.06 16.57 17.83
C VAL A 61 53.59 15.56 18.86
N GLY A 62 53.14 14.39 18.38
CA GLY A 62 52.69 13.27 19.19
C GLY A 62 51.24 13.42 19.61
N SER A 63 50.39 12.47 19.18
CA SER A 63 48.96 12.39 19.46
C SER A 63 48.26 13.77 19.39
N VAL A 64 48.50 14.51 18.30
CA VAL A 64 48.03 15.88 18.17
C VAL A 64 46.53 15.88 17.96
N GLU A 65 45.83 16.69 18.73
CA GLU A 65 44.38 16.86 18.68
C GLU A 65 44.02 18.34 18.70
N VAL A 66 43.28 18.78 17.68
CA VAL A 66 42.83 20.16 17.52
C VAL A 66 41.31 20.19 17.52
N TRP A 67 40.74 21.04 18.38
CA TRP A 67 39.31 21.27 18.47
C TRP A 67 38.97 22.70 18.10
N GLN A 68 37.99 22.84 17.21
CA GLN A 68 37.48 24.14 16.83
C GLN A 68 35.99 24.11 16.54
N GLY A 69 35.19 24.67 17.46
CA GLY A 69 33.74 24.52 17.41
C GLY A 69 33.37 23.04 17.49
N SER A 70 32.68 22.52 16.46
CA SER A 70 32.31 21.11 16.31
C SER A 70 33.37 20.24 15.63
N ILE A 71 34.41 20.84 15.06
CA ILE A 71 35.40 20.12 14.25
C ILE A 71 36.52 19.59 15.14
N ARG A 72 36.78 18.28 15.03
CA ARG A 72 37.90 17.60 15.72
C ARG A 72 38.88 17.08 14.67
N LEU A 73 40.13 17.55 14.73
CA LEU A 73 41.24 17.04 13.92
C LEU A 73 42.22 16.27 14.81
N THR A 74 42.61 15.07 14.37
CA THR A 74 43.71 14.29 14.98
C THR A 74 44.80 14.06 13.95
N ALA A 75 46.07 14.13 14.37
CA ALA A 75 47.25 14.02 13.50
C ALA A 75 48.50 13.60 14.29
N THR A 76 49.58 13.26 13.59
CA THR A 76 50.89 12.98 14.25
C THR A 76 51.70 14.25 14.49
N ARG A 77 51.55 15.25 13.62
CA ARG A 77 52.27 16.53 13.70
C ARG A 77 51.47 17.67 13.06
N VAL A 78 51.43 18.82 13.72
CA VAL A 78 50.79 20.05 13.24
C VAL A 78 51.78 21.21 13.39
N VAL A 79 51.95 22.01 12.34
CA VAL A 79 52.75 23.23 12.35
C VAL A 79 51.86 24.41 11.99
N PHE A 80 51.73 25.37 12.90
CA PHE A 80 51.02 26.62 12.65
C PHE A 80 52.00 27.74 12.29
N ASP A 81 51.92 28.22 11.05
CA ASP A 81 52.63 29.40 10.59
C ASP A 81 51.73 30.64 10.69
N ARG A 82 52.01 31.48 11.68
CA ARG A 82 51.24 32.71 11.93
C ARG A 82 51.38 33.75 10.82
N ARG A 83 52.48 33.74 10.03
CA ARG A 83 52.68 34.72 8.94
C ARG A 83 51.82 34.37 7.73
N GLN A 84 51.70 33.09 7.44
CA GLN A 84 50.86 32.57 6.34
C GLN A 84 49.42 32.32 6.80
N ASN A 85 49.17 32.36 8.11
CA ASN A 85 47.90 32.04 8.74
C ASN A 85 47.40 30.64 8.31
N GLN A 86 48.29 29.64 8.36
CA GLN A 86 48.09 28.30 7.81
C GLN A 86 48.60 27.22 8.76
N LEU A 87 47.95 26.07 8.73
CA LEU A 87 48.30 24.85 9.46
C LEU A 87 48.83 23.79 8.48
N ASP A 88 50.09 23.41 8.59
CA ASP A 88 50.64 22.22 7.93
C ASP A 88 50.45 21.01 8.85
N VAL A 89 49.66 20.04 8.41
CA VAL A 89 49.27 18.85 9.15
C VAL A 89 49.83 17.61 8.47
N GLN A 90 50.48 16.74 9.23
CA GLN A 90 51.01 15.45 8.76
C GLN A 90 50.27 14.30 9.44
N GLY A 91 49.85 13.33 8.63
CA GLY A 91 48.96 12.27 9.04
C GLY A 91 49.59 11.07 9.75
N PRO A 92 48.82 10.01 10.00
CA PRO A 92 47.40 9.85 9.61
C PRO A 92 46.51 10.96 10.20
N ILE A 93 45.74 11.63 9.33
CA ILE A 93 44.82 12.71 9.70
C ILE A 93 43.42 12.13 9.79
N VAL A 94 42.71 12.44 10.87
CA VAL A 94 41.26 12.21 10.97
C VAL A 94 40.58 13.53 11.31
N ILE A 95 39.67 13.98 10.45
CA ILE A 95 38.80 15.14 10.70
C ILE A 95 37.37 14.65 10.83
N ASN A 96 36.74 14.97 11.97
CA ASN A 96 35.32 14.71 12.20
C ASN A 96 34.58 16.05 12.29
N ASP A 97 33.54 16.22 11.48
CA ASP A 97 32.63 17.37 11.53
C ASP A 97 31.21 16.83 11.81
N GLY A 98 30.92 16.62 13.10
CA GLY A 98 29.69 15.95 13.55
C GLY A 98 29.69 14.42 13.39
N PRO A 99 28.55 13.75 13.63
CA PRO A 99 28.44 12.28 13.61
C PRO A 99 28.37 11.66 12.20
N ASP A 100 28.11 12.46 11.17
CA ASP A 100 27.72 11.98 9.83
C ASP A 100 28.80 12.21 8.75
N GLN A 101 29.90 12.90 9.07
CA GLN A 101 30.99 13.17 8.15
C GLN A 101 32.36 12.91 8.80
N MET A 102 33.10 11.97 8.20
CA MET A 102 34.46 11.63 8.60
C MET A 102 35.38 11.73 7.38
N LEU A 103 36.51 12.43 7.55
CA LEU A 103 37.55 12.59 6.55
C LEU A 103 38.86 12.00 7.08
N LEU A 104 39.48 11.15 6.27
CA LEU A 104 40.83 10.62 6.47
C LEU A 104 41.77 11.22 5.43
N ALA A 105 43.01 11.53 5.81
CA ALA A 105 44.01 12.06 4.87
C ALA A 105 45.46 11.78 5.31
N ASP A 106 46.39 11.89 4.37
CA ASP A 106 47.83 11.67 4.60
C ASP A 106 48.55 12.96 5.01
N ALA A 107 48.19 14.08 4.39
CA ALA A 107 48.74 15.41 4.68
C ALA A 107 47.72 16.49 4.34
N ALA A 108 47.76 17.61 5.05
CA ALA A 108 46.88 18.74 4.78
C ALA A 108 47.55 20.08 5.07
N GLN A 109 47.13 21.11 4.33
CA GLN A 109 47.43 22.50 4.57
C GLN A 109 46.11 23.23 4.80
N LEU A 110 45.76 23.48 6.05
CA LEU A 110 44.44 23.98 6.44
C LEU A 110 44.50 25.44 6.89
N SER A 111 43.39 26.14 6.72
CA SER A 111 43.16 27.40 7.41
C SER A 111 42.96 27.15 8.92
N PRO A 112 43.18 28.16 9.78
CA PRO A 112 43.10 28.00 11.23
C PRO A 112 41.67 27.81 11.74
N ASP A 113 40.68 27.85 10.86
CA ASP A 113 39.28 27.48 11.10
C ASP A 113 38.96 26.00 10.78
N LEU A 114 39.96 25.26 10.29
CA LEU A 114 39.88 23.86 9.82
C LEU A 114 38.86 23.62 8.70
N ARG A 115 38.31 24.69 8.10
CA ARG A 115 37.24 24.60 7.08
C ARG A 115 37.76 24.72 5.65
N GLY A 116 38.85 25.43 5.43
CA GLY A 116 39.48 25.61 4.12
C GLY A 116 40.86 24.97 4.07
N GLY A 117 41.32 24.61 2.87
CA GLY A 117 42.68 24.13 2.68
C GLY A 117 42.87 23.09 1.60
N LEU A 118 44.13 22.69 1.44
CA LEU A 118 44.56 21.65 0.53
C LEU A 118 44.81 20.35 1.29
N ILE A 119 44.20 19.24 0.87
CA ILE A 119 44.30 17.93 1.51
C ILE A 119 44.77 16.91 0.48
N ALA A 120 45.77 16.11 0.83
CA ALA A 120 46.32 15.05 -0.01
C ALA A 120 45.88 13.67 0.51
N GLY A 121 45.48 12.78 -0.41
CA GLY A 121 45.00 11.43 -0.08
C GLY A 121 43.70 11.43 0.70
N ALA A 122 42.72 12.24 0.28
CA ALA A 122 41.45 12.41 0.98
C ALA A 122 40.53 11.19 0.81
N ASN A 123 40.10 10.58 1.91
CA ASN A 123 39.05 9.56 1.95
C ASN A 123 37.90 10.06 2.82
N ILE A 124 36.76 10.33 2.20
CA ILE A 124 35.56 10.88 2.84
C ILE A 124 34.52 9.78 3.00
N VAL A 125 33.94 9.66 4.19
CA VAL A 125 32.78 8.82 4.44
C VAL A 125 31.59 9.73 4.77
N LEU A 126 30.58 9.69 3.90
CA LEU A 126 29.37 10.50 4.01
C LEU A 126 28.20 9.65 4.52
N HIS A 127 27.54 10.09 5.59
CA HIS A 127 26.38 9.45 6.21
C HIS A 127 26.59 7.94 6.50
N GLN A 128 27.85 7.54 6.74
CA GLN A 128 28.25 6.14 6.97
C GLN A 128 27.87 5.18 5.83
N GLN A 129 27.73 5.67 4.59
CA GLN A 129 27.35 4.86 3.42
C GLN A 129 28.23 5.16 2.21
N MET A 130 28.22 6.39 1.71
CA MET A 130 28.98 6.74 0.51
C MET A 130 30.44 7.03 0.86
N GLN A 131 31.36 6.30 0.26
CA GLN A 131 32.81 6.48 0.39
C GLN A 131 33.35 7.18 -0.86
N ILE A 132 34.17 8.21 -0.66
CA ILE A 132 34.79 8.99 -1.74
C ILE A 132 36.29 9.09 -1.47
N ALA A 133 37.10 8.50 -2.33
CA ALA A 133 38.54 8.59 -2.30
C ALA A 133 39.02 9.57 -3.39
N ALA A 134 39.94 10.47 -3.06
CA ALA A 134 40.51 11.44 -3.99
C ALA A 134 42.02 11.61 -3.75
N ALA A 135 42.79 11.77 -4.83
CA ALA A 135 44.23 12.00 -4.70
C ALA A 135 44.53 13.37 -4.08
N ARG A 136 43.70 14.37 -4.41
CA ARG A 136 43.82 15.74 -3.95
C ARG A 136 42.43 16.33 -3.72
N MET A 137 42.27 17.07 -2.64
CA MET A 137 41.06 17.84 -2.34
C MET A 137 41.42 19.27 -1.96
N GLN A 138 40.78 20.25 -2.58
CA GLN A 138 40.86 21.65 -2.23
C GLN A 138 39.50 22.09 -1.67
N ARG A 139 39.45 22.57 -0.44
CA ARG A 139 38.22 23.07 0.20
C ARG A 139 38.30 24.58 0.36
N SER A 140 37.26 25.30 -0.06
CA SER A 140 37.11 26.74 0.10
C SER A 140 35.63 27.12 0.12
N ASP A 141 35.21 27.93 1.09
CA ASP A 141 33.87 28.55 1.13
C ASP A 141 32.69 27.58 0.94
N GLY A 142 32.75 26.38 1.56
CA GLY A 142 31.68 25.38 1.46
C GLY A 142 31.67 24.57 0.15
N VAL A 143 32.66 24.78 -0.71
CA VAL A 143 32.90 23.99 -1.92
C VAL A 143 34.18 23.17 -1.75
N ALA A 144 34.10 21.87 -2.05
CA ALA A 144 35.26 20.99 -2.12
C ALA A 144 35.45 20.51 -3.57
N GLU A 145 36.63 20.80 -4.12
CA GLU A 145 37.08 20.30 -5.41
C GLU A 145 38.02 19.11 -5.20
N LEU A 146 37.68 17.98 -5.79
CA LEU A 146 38.40 16.72 -5.66
C LEU A 146 38.96 16.29 -7.02
N GLU A 147 40.20 15.82 -7.05
CA GLU A 147 40.86 15.31 -8.27
C GLU A 147 41.12 13.81 -8.18
N GLN A 148 40.97 13.10 -9.31
CA GLN A 148 41.17 11.65 -9.44
C GLN A 148 40.32 10.88 -8.42
N VAL A 149 39.01 11.01 -8.56
CA VAL A 149 38.03 10.56 -7.57
C VAL A 149 37.53 9.17 -7.88
N VAL A 150 37.39 8.35 -6.84
CA VAL A 150 36.67 7.08 -6.86
C VAL A 150 35.59 7.15 -5.80
N ALA A 151 34.34 6.85 -6.16
CA ALA A 151 33.20 6.94 -5.28
C ALA A 151 32.35 5.65 -5.33
N SER A 152 32.01 5.08 -4.19
CA SER A 152 31.16 3.88 -4.07
C SER A 152 30.44 3.85 -2.72
N SER A 153 29.24 3.24 -2.66
CA SER A 153 28.60 2.89 -1.40
C SER A 153 28.94 1.47 -0.93
N CYS A 154 29.62 0.67 -1.76
CA CYS A 154 30.08 -0.65 -1.38
C CYS A 154 31.30 -0.53 -0.45
N PRO A 155 31.43 -1.39 0.58
CA PRO A 155 32.61 -1.43 1.41
C PRO A 155 33.82 -1.86 0.56
N VAL A 156 34.90 -1.08 0.66
CA VAL A 156 36.18 -1.39 0.05
C VAL A 156 37.07 -2.02 1.11
N CYS A 157 37.54 -3.24 0.89
CA CYS A 157 38.41 -3.96 1.82
C CYS A 157 39.85 -3.99 1.31
N ALA A 158 40.85 -3.98 2.19
CA ALA A 158 42.26 -4.01 1.77
C ALA A 158 42.62 -5.25 0.92
N ALA A 159 42.00 -6.39 1.21
CA ALA A 159 42.18 -7.63 0.46
C ALA A 159 41.45 -7.66 -0.90
N ASP A 160 40.40 -6.85 -1.06
CA ASP A 160 39.63 -6.72 -2.30
C ASP A 160 39.30 -5.24 -2.55
N PRO A 161 40.23 -4.51 -3.21
CA PRO A 161 40.10 -3.08 -3.40
C PRO A 161 39.09 -2.69 -4.49
N THR A 162 38.49 -3.66 -5.19
CA THR A 162 37.55 -3.40 -6.28
C THR A 162 36.12 -3.57 -5.80
N PRO A 163 35.36 -2.48 -5.56
CA PRO A 163 33.96 -2.59 -5.14
C PRO A 163 33.10 -3.17 -6.26
N LEU A 164 31.92 -3.72 -5.89
CA LEU A 164 30.95 -4.25 -6.85
C LEU A 164 30.57 -3.20 -7.90
N TRP A 165 30.43 -1.94 -7.50
CA TRP A 165 30.33 -0.81 -8.41
C TRP A 165 31.13 0.38 -7.90
N GLU A 166 31.62 1.22 -8.82
CA GLU A 166 32.29 2.49 -8.51
C GLU A 166 32.02 3.54 -9.60
N ILE A 167 32.10 4.81 -9.21
CA ILE A 167 32.17 5.94 -10.13
C ILE A 167 33.59 6.50 -10.06
N ARG A 168 34.30 6.49 -11.19
CA ARG A 168 35.57 7.19 -11.32
C ARG A 168 35.38 8.50 -12.06
N ALA A 169 35.92 9.60 -11.55
CA ALA A 169 35.85 10.90 -12.22
C ALA A 169 37.19 11.61 -12.13
N GLN A 170 37.52 12.40 -13.15
CA GLN A 170 38.78 13.16 -13.11
C GLN A 170 38.68 14.34 -12.13
N HIS A 171 37.50 14.96 -12.05
CA HIS A 171 37.23 16.08 -11.17
C HIS A 171 35.82 15.94 -10.58
N VAL A 172 35.69 16.18 -9.29
CA VAL A 172 34.39 16.22 -8.59
C VAL A 172 34.29 17.53 -7.82
N THR A 173 33.15 18.20 -7.95
CA THR A 173 32.81 19.38 -7.15
C THR A 173 31.70 18.99 -6.18
N LEU A 174 31.98 19.06 -4.89
CA LEU A 174 31.01 18.92 -3.81
C LEU A 174 30.64 20.32 -3.29
N ASP A 175 29.39 20.69 -3.44
CA ASP A 175 28.83 21.94 -2.94
C ASP A 175 27.97 21.63 -1.71
N GLU A 176 28.46 22.00 -0.52
CA GLU A 176 27.78 21.75 0.75
C GLU A 176 26.56 22.65 0.93
N THR A 177 26.56 23.84 0.31
CA THR A 177 25.42 24.78 0.38
C THR A 177 24.28 24.41 -0.56
N ALA A 178 24.59 23.88 -1.74
CA ALA A 178 23.60 23.42 -2.72
C ALA A 178 23.25 21.92 -2.57
N GLU A 179 23.84 21.24 -1.57
CA GLU A 179 23.68 19.81 -1.29
C GLU A 179 23.86 18.94 -2.55
N ARG A 180 24.88 19.24 -3.38
CA ARG A 180 25.05 18.63 -4.70
C ARG A 180 26.48 18.19 -4.95
N MET A 181 26.63 17.02 -5.56
CA MET A 181 27.90 16.53 -6.12
C MET A 181 27.85 16.54 -7.65
N ARG A 182 28.86 17.11 -8.29
CA ARG A 182 29.06 17.05 -9.74
C ARG A 182 30.32 16.26 -10.05
N PHE A 183 30.18 15.20 -10.84
CA PHE A 183 31.28 14.38 -11.34
C PHE A 183 31.52 14.72 -12.81
N ASP A 184 32.72 15.20 -13.14
CA ASP A 184 33.11 15.53 -14.50
C ASP A 184 33.90 14.38 -15.13
N ARG A 185 33.50 14.02 -16.37
CA ARG A 185 34.04 12.90 -17.14
C ARG A 185 34.01 11.60 -16.32
N ALA A 186 32.84 11.33 -15.76
CA ALA A 186 32.59 10.18 -14.91
C ALA A 186 32.53 8.89 -15.73
N GLN A 187 33.09 7.82 -15.16
CA GLN A 187 32.99 6.46 -15.65
C GLN A 187 32.32 5.63 -14.57
N PHE A 188 31.14 5.09 -14.86
CA PHE A 188 30.51 4.10 -14.01
C PHE A 188 31.07 2.72 -14.36
N ARG A 189 31.56 2.01 -13.34
CA ARG A 189 32.21 0.72 -13.46
C ARG A 189 31.52 -0.30 -12.56
N VAL A 190 31.44 -1.54 -13.03
CA VAL A 190 30.93 -2.70 -12.28
C VAL A 190 32.02 -3.75 -12.27
N GLY A 191 32.43 -4.21 -11.07
CA GLY A 191 33.54 -5.14 -10.91
C GLY A 191 34.84 -4.66 -11.59
N GLY A 192 35.09 -3.35 -11.59
CA GLY A 192 36.24 -2.73 -12.25
C GLY A 192 36.11 -2.49 -13.77
N VAL A 193 35.08 -3.03 -14.42
CA VAL A 193 34.85 -2.87 -15.87
C VAL A 193 34.00 -1.62 -16.14
N PRO A 194 34.46 -0.67 -16.97
CA PRO A 194 33.68 0.51 -17.33
C PRO A 194 32.50 0.15 -18.24
N ILE A 195 31.28 0.49 -17.80
CA ILE A 195 30.05 0.19 -18.54
C ILE A 195 29.35 1.44 -19.09
N LEU A 196 29.56 2.61 -18.47
CA LEU A 196 28.93 3.86 -18.91
C LEU A 196 29.87 5.04 -18.70
N TYR A 197 29.98 5.89 -19.71
CA TYR A 197 30.67 7.17 -19.64
C TYR A 197 29.67 8.31 -19.62
N LEU A 198 29.85 9.24 -18.68
CA LEU A 198 29.00 10.39 -18.46
C LEU A 198 29.87 11.65 -18.46
N PRO A 199 29.71 12.56 -19.44
CA PRO A 199 30.48 13.82 -19.47
C PRO A 199 30.31 14.63 -18.19
N THR A 200 29.08 14.67 -17.66
CA THR A 200 28.73 15.26 -16.37
C THR A 200 27.67 14.38 -15.69
N LEU A 201 27.90 14.05 -14.43
CA LEU A 201 26.96 13.31 -13.58
C LEU A 201 26.68 14.13 -12.32
N HIS A 202 25.40 14.31 -12.01
CA HIS A 202 24.96 14.97 -10.78
C HIS A 202 24.39 13.94 -9.82
N LEU A 203 24.90 13.90 -8.60
CA LEU A 203 24.37 13.09 -7.52
C LEU A 203 23.94 13.99 -6.34
N PRO A 204 22.93 13.57 -5.57
CA PRO A 204 22.58 14.24 -4.33
C PRO A 204 23.78 14.23 -3.37
N GLY A 205 24.09 15.39 -2.80
CA GLY A 205 25.06 15.52 -1.72
C GLY A 205 24.52 15.00 -0.39
N PRO A 206 25.37 15.00 0.65
CA PRO A 206 24.96 14.77 2.05
C PRO A 206 23.75 15.66 2.42
N GLY A 207 22.72 15.09 3.05
CA GLY A 207 21.53 15.84 3.49
C GLY A 207 20.45 16.07 2.42
N ALA A 208 20.80 15.91 1.14
CA ALA A 208 19.89 16.20 0.04
C ALA A 208 18.74 15.19 -0.05
N THR A 209 17.52 15.65 0.25
CA THR A 209 16.31 14.82 0.18
C THR A 209 15.55 14.97 -1.14
N ARG A 210 15.79 16.05 -1.90
CA ARG A 210 15.02 16.41 -3.10
C ARG A 210 15.89 17.04 -4.19
N VAL A 211 16.58 16.22 -4.97
CA VAL A 211 17.50 16.71 -6.02
C VAL A 211 16.94 16.49 -7.41
N ARG A 212 16.93 17.56 -8.22
CA ARG A 212 16.55 17.51 -9.63
C ARG A 212 17.50 16.61 -10.41
N GLY A 213 16.98 15.66 -11.18
CA GLY A 213 17.81 14.79 -12.00
C GLY A 213 17.10 13.53 -12.48
N PHE A 214 17.86 12.69 -13.19
CA PHE A 214 17.40 11.37 -13.58
C PHE A 214 17.32 10.46 -12.36
N LEU A 215 16.22 9.70 -12.27
CA LEU A 215 16.07 8.59 -11.35
C LEU A 215 16.57 7.31 -12.01
N ARG A 216 16.46 6.20 -11.28
CA ARG A 216 16.77 4.87 -11.81
C ARG A 216 15.98 4.59 -13.10
N PRO A 217 16.60 4.05 -14.16
CA PRO A 217 15.87 3.63 -15.34
C PRO A 217 14.97 2.43 -15.02
N GLU A 218 13.92 2.27 -15.82
CA GLU A 218 12.96 1.17 -15.76
C GLU A 218 13.15 0.30 -17.01
N ILE A 219 13.43 -0.99 -16.85
CA ILE A 219 13.67 -1.90 -17.97
C ILE A 219 12.73 -3.08 -17.85
N THR A 220 11.88 -3.25 -18.85
CA THR A 220 10.88 -4.32 -18.91
C THR A 220 11.00 -5.03 -20.26
N LEU A 221 10.89 -6.35 -20.29
CA LEU A 221 10.76 -7.11 -21.53
C LEU A 221 9.44 -7.88 -21.50
N ASP A 222 8.57 -7.57 -22.44
CA ASP A 222 7.20 -8.11 -22.47
C ASP A 222 6.88 -8.68 -23.86
N SER A 223 5.97 -9.66 -23.94
CA SER A 223 5.55 -10.27 -25.19
C SER A 223 4.84 -9.30 -26.14
N ASP A 224 4.12 -8.32 -25.61
CA ASP A 224 3.33 -7.36 -26.38
C ASP A 224 4.17 -6.12 -26.74
N LEU A 225 4.95 -5.62 -25.78
CA LEU A 225 5.71 -4.36 -25.94
C LEU A 225 7.18 -4.56 -26.36
N GLY A 226 7.72 -5.78 -26.28
CA GLY A 226 9.14 -6.05 -26.44
C GLY A 226 9.98 -5.46 -25.30
N LEU A 227 11.23 -5.10 -25.58
CA LEU A 227 12.13 -4.45 -24.62
C LEU A 227 11.76 -2.97 -24.49
N ALA A 228 11.20 -2.58 -23.35
CA ALA A 228 10.89 -1.22 -22.97
C ALA A 228 11.94 -0.64 -22.01
N VAL A 229 12.42 0.58 -22.29
CA VAL A 229 13.37 1.32 -21.45
C VAL A 229 12.80 2.69 -21.12
N GLY A 230 12.50 2.92 -19.84
CA GLY A 230 12.02 4.19 -19.28
C GLY A 230 13.12 4.92 -18.51
N LEU A 231 13.15 6.26 -18.61
CA LEU A 231 14.13 7.09 -17.91
C LEU A 231 13.45 8.23 -17.14
N PRO A 232 13.04 8.01 -15.87
CA PRO A 232 12.34 9.01 -15.08
C PRO A 232 13.22 10.22 -14.75
N TYR A 233 12.67 11.42 -14.87
CA TYR A 233 13.34 12.68 -14.54
C TYR A 233 12.54 13.45 -13.48
N PHE A 234 13.15 13.63 -12.32
CA PHE A 234 12.56 14.28 -11.15
C PHE A 234 12.82 15.80 -11.14
N ILE A 235 11.75 16.57 -10.92
CA ILE A 235 11.73 18.03 -10.90
C ILE A 235 11.09 18.49 -9.59
N PRO A 236 11.87 18.94 -8.59
CA PRO A 236 11.31 19.58 -7.41
C PRO A 236 10.76 20.98 -7.75
N LEU A 237 9.62 21.32 -7.16
CA LEU A 237 8.91 22.59 -7.26
C LEU A 237 8.73 23.18 -5.86
N GLY A 238 9.79 23.82 -5.35
CA GLY A 238 9.87 24.19 -3.94
C GLY A 238 9.88 22.98 -3.01
N ASP A 239 9.52 23.19 -1.74
CA ASP A 239 9.72 22.16 -0.69
C ASP A 239 8.54 21.20 -0.56
N SER A 240 7.41 21.50 -1.20
CA SER A 240 6.14 20.78 -1.01
C SER A 240 5.58 20.15 -2.28
N GLN A 241 6.21 20.37 -3.45
CA GLN A 241 5.69 19.86 -4.73
C GLN A 241 6.79 19.29 -5.62
N ASP A 242 6.45 18.29 -6.42
CA ASP A 242 7.33 17.77 -7.47
C ASP A 242 6.57 17.28 -8.69
N ILE A 243 7.30 17.20 -9.81
CA ILE A 243 6.90 16.53 -11.04
C ILE A 243 7.95 15.48 -11.37
N THR A 244 7.54 14.28 -11.76
CA THR A 244 8.38 13.27 -12.41
C THR A 244 7.85 13.03 -13.81
N LEU A 245 8.71 13.10 -14.83
CA LEU A 245 8.39 12.76 -16.21
C LEU A 245 9.19 11.54 -16.62
N THR A 246 8.55 10.52 -17.18
CA THR A 246 9.17 9.24 -17.53
C THR A 246 8.96 8.95 -19.01
N PRO A 247 9.83 9.48 -19.90
CA PRO A 247 9.87 9.00 -21.28
C PRO A 247 10.30 7.53 -21.31
N MET A 248 9.60 6.72 -22.10
CA MET A 248 9.85 5.30 -22.28
C MET A 248 9.70 4.94 -23.76
N LEU A 249 10.63 4.15 -24.28
CA LEU A 249 10.61 3.63 -25.65
C LEU A 249 10.66 2.11 -25.60
N SER A 250 9.93 1.45 -26.49
CA SER A 250 9.95 -0.01 -26.60
C SER A 250 10.43 -0.50 -27.97
N SER A 251 11.05 -1.68 -28.00
CA SER A 251 11.45 -2.34 -29.24
C SER A 251 10.24 -2.81 -30.07
N GLY A 252 9.07 -2.95 -29.44
CA GLY A 252 7.78 -3.19 -30.11
C GLY A 252 7.19 -1.95 -30.78
N GLY A 253 7.85 -0.79 -30.71
CA GLY A 253 7.44 0.44 -31.40
C GLY A 253 6.58 1.39 -30.56
N SER A 254 6.39 1.12 -29.25
CA SER A 254 5.66 2.03 -28.37
C SER A 254 6.55 3.19 -27.90
N ALA A 255 6.00 4.40 -27.91
CA ALA A 255 6.58 5.59 -27.30
C ALA A 255 5.65 6.12 -26.21
N THR A 256 6.09 6.05 -24.96
CA THR A 256 5.28 6.36 -23.78
C THR A 256 5.87 7.54 -23.00
N LEU A 257 5.01 8.42 -22.48
CA LEU A 257 5.37 9.46 -21.53
C LEU A 257 4.54 9.27 -20.25
N GLY A 258 5.18 8.76 -19.21
CA GLY A 258 4.66 8.78 -17.86
C GLY A 258 4.79 10.16 -17.23
N PHE A 259 3.82 10.53 -16.40
CA PHE A 259 3.89 11.74 -15.58
C PHE A 259 3.36 11.47 -14.18
N ARG A 260 3.95 12.15 -13.19
CA ARG A 260 3.47 12.14 -11.82
C ARG A 260 3.75 13.49 -11.17
N TRP A 261 2.71 14.16 -10.72
CA TRP A 261 2.79 15.38 -9.94
C TRP A 261 2.30 15.12 -8.52
N ARG A 262 3.02 15.61 -7.53
CA ARG A 262 2.69 15.46 -6.11
C ARG A 262 2.72 16.80 -5.41
N GLN A 263 1.80 17.00 -4.48
CA GLN A 263 1.76 18.13 -3.56
C GLN A 263 1.47 17.66 -2.14
N ALA A 264 2.33 18.03 -1.19
CA ALA A 264 2.16 17.82 0.23
C ALA A 264 1.79 19.14 0.95
N ARG A 265 0.96 19.04 1.98
CA ARG A 265 0.56 20.13 2.89
C ARG A 265 0.48 19.56 4.31
N PRO A 266 0.57 20.38 5.37
CA PRO A 266 0.37 19.89 6.74
C PRO A 266 -0.99 19.22 6.96
N SER A 267 -2.01 19.67 6.23
CA SER A 267 -3.36 19.13 6.27
C SER A 267 -3.62 18.02 5.26
N GLY A 268 -2.61 17.46 4.58
CA GLY A 268 -2.82 16.40 3.60
C GLY A 268 -2.02 16.53 2.32
N GLY A 269 -2.49 15.94 1.22
CA GLY A 269 -1.79 16.00 -0.06
C GLY A 269 -2.60 15.44 -1.22
N ILE A 270 -2.05 15.63 -2.41
CA ILE A 270 -2.61 15.16 -3.67
C ILE A 270 -1.50 14.66 -4.59
N GLU A 271 -1.77 13.58 -5.30
CA GLU A 271 -0.96 13.01 -6.35
C GLU A 271 -1.83 12.87 -7.60
N ILE A 272 -1.33 13.36 -8.72
CA ILE A 272 -1.95 13.20 -10.04
C ILE A 272 -0.90 12.54 -10.92
N GLY A 273 -1.23 11.43 -11.54
CA GLY A 273 -0.29 10.73 -12.40
C GLY A 273 -0.98 9.98 -13.51
N GLY A 274 -0.18 9.31 -14.33
CA GLY A 274 -0.68 8.57 -15.48
C GLY A 274 0.40 8.40 -16.51
N GLN A 275 0.00 7.90 -17.68
CA GLN A 275 0.89 7.81 -18.82
C GLN A 275 0.09 7.92 -20.12
N ILE A 276 0.75 8.42 -21.15
CA ILE A 276 0.22 8.50 -22.51
C ILE A 276 1.19 7.78 -23.41
N SER A 277 0.69 6.89 -24.26
CA SER A 277 1.46 6.06 -25.18
C SER A 277 1.00 6.23 -26.60
N HIS A 278 1.99 6.26 -27.51
CA HIS A 278 1.78 6.09 -28.92
C HIS A 278 2.22 4.68 -29.32
N ASP A 279 1.29 3.83 -29.78
CA ASP A 279 1.55 2.44 -30.17
C ASP A 279 0.60 2.01 -31.31
N SER A 280 0.87 0.87 -31.94
CA SER A 280 0.05 0.30 -33.02
C SER A 280 -0.64 -1.00 -32.62
N LEU A 281 -0.94 -1.19 -31.32
CA LEU A 281 -1.55 -2.42 -30.81
C LEU A 281 -3.07 -2.44 -31.00
N THR A 282 -3.69 -1.26 -31.15
CA THR A 282 -5.13 -1.11 -31.41
C THR A 282 -5.36 -0.21 -32.63
N ALA A 283 -6.61 0.06 -32.98
CA ALA A 283 -6.94 1.00 -34.05
C ALA A 283 -6.66 2.47 -33.67
N ASP A 284 -6.64 2.78 -32.36
CA ASP A 284 -6.29 4.10 -31.86
C ASP A 284 -4.80 4.13 -31.51
N ASP A 285 -4.05 5.02 -32.16
CA ASP A 285 -2.61 5.11 -31.95
C ASP A 285 -2.22 5.88 -30.69
N LEU A 286 -3.14 6.61 -30.04
CA LEU A 286 -2.86 7.39 -28.83
C LEU A 286 -3.74 6.90 -27.68
N ARG A 287 -3.10 6.27 -26.70
CA ARG A 287 -3.76 5.59 -25.58
C ARG A 287 -3.16 6.05 -24.26
N GLY A 288 -3.83 5.81 -23.14
CA GLY A 288 -3.33 6.27 -21.85
C GLY A 288 -4.24 5.99 -20.68
N TYR A 289 -3.72 6.32 -19.50
CA TYR A 289 -4.52 6.38 -18.27
C TYR A 289 -4.07 7.57 -17.43
N ALA A 290 -4.95 8.03 -16.56
CA ALA A 290 -4.65 9.01 -15.55
C ALA A 290 -5.34 8.65 -14.24
N TYR A 291 -4.73 9.03 -13.12
CA TYR A 291 -5.29 8.87 -11.79
C TYR A 291 -5.11 10.13 -10.95
N VAL A 292 -5.96 10.26 -9.95
CA VAL A 292 -5.90 11.27 -8.89
C VAL A 292 -6.06 10.59 -7.56
N ARG A 293 -5.11 10.80 -6.65
CA ARG A 293 -5.17 10.36 -5.26
C ARG A 293 -5.03 11.56 -4.35
N ALA A 294 -5.93 11.73 -3.40
CA ALA A 294 -5.89 12.85 -2.46
C ALA A 294 -6.35 12.42 -1.07
N LEU A 295 -5.76 13.04 -0.05
CA LEU A 295 -6.19 12.94 1.33
C LEU A 295 -6.02 14.30 1.99
N PHE A 296 -7.08 14.89 2.51
CA PHE A 296 -7.06 16.16 3.23
C PHE A 296 -7.82 16.07 4.56
N LEU A 297 -7.18 16.52 5.63
CA LEU A 297 -7.75 16.72 6.96
C LEU A 297 -8.29 18.15 7.04
N LEU A 298 -9.62 18.32 7.00
CA LEU A 298 -10.26 19.63 6.86
C LEU A 298 -10.48 20.36 8.21
N GLY A 299 -10.15 19.73 9.33
CA GLY A 299 -10.44 20.22 10.69
C GLY A 299 -11.63 19.53 11.33
N ASP A 300 -11.77 19.62 12.66
CA ASP A 300 -12.87 19.02 13.45
C ASP A 300 -13.10 17.51 13.26
N GLY A 301 -12.10 16.79 12.76
CA GLY A 301 -12.17 15.35 12.45
C GLY A 301 -12.70 15.02 11.05
N TRP A 302 -12.96 16.03 10.20
CA TRP A 302 -13.34 15.81 8.80
C TRP A 302 -12.15 15.39 7.94
N GLN A 303 -12.37 14.40 7.10
CA GLN A 303 -11.41 13.87 6.12
C GLN A 303 -12.04 13.84 4.74
N LEU A 304 -11.34 14.40 3.75
CA LEU A 304 -11.66 14.31 2.33
C LEU A 304 -10.64 13.40 1.65
N ARG A 305 -11.10 12.29 1.09
CA ARG A 305 -10.30 11.34 0.30
C ARG A 305 -10.78 11.36 -1.15
N ALA A 306 -9.87 11.21 -2.10
CA ALA A 306 -10.21 10.91 -3.48
C ALA A 306 -9.25 9.84 -4.00
N ASP A 307 -9.76 8.84 -4.70
CA ASP A 307 -8.98 7.88 -5.48
C ASP A 307 -9.74 7.63 -6.78
N MET A 308 -9.27 8.17 -7.89
CA MET A 308 -9.94 8.07 -9.18
C MET A 308 -8.94 7.63 -10.23
N ILE A 309 -9.36 6.74 -11.12
CA ILE A 309 -8.58 6.29 -12.27
C ILE A 309 -9.46 6.31 -13.52
N GLY A 310 -8.90 6.77 -14.63
CA GLY A 310 -9.54 6.74 -15.95
C GLY A 310 -8.57 6.19 -16.98
N VAL A 311 -9.10 5.49 -17.98
CA VAL A 311 -8.34 4.79 -19.02
C VAL A 311 -8.94 5.09 -20.39
N SER A 312 -8.11 5.08 -21.44
CA SER A 312 -8.54 5.26 -22.83
C SER A 312 -9.30 4.07 -23.38
N ASP A 313 -8.88 2.85 -23.04
CA ASP A 313 -9.45 1.60 -23.54
C ASP A 313 -9.31 0.47 -22.53
N ARG A 314 -10.02 -0.64 -22.79
CA ARG A 314 -10.17 -1.77 -21.87
C ARG A 314 -8.89 -2.55 -21.58
N THR A 315 -7.93 -2.53 -22.49
CA THR A 315 -6.73 -3.39 -22.43
C THR A 315 -5.48 -2.67 -21.93
N TYR A 316 -5.51 -1.33 -21.93
CA TYR A 316 -4.33 -0.50 -21.72
C TYR A 316 -3.57 -0.82 -20.41
N LEU A 317 -4.28 -0.93 -19.29
CA LEU A 317 -3.65 -1.12 -17.97
C LEU A 317 -2.94 -2.48 -17.87
N GLU A 318 -3.49 -3.52 -18.49
CA GLU A 318 -2.89 -4.86 -18.51
C GLU A 318 -1.67 -4.90 -19.44
N THR A 319 -1.82 -4.38 -20.68
CA THR A 319 -0.76 -4.32 -21.70
C THR A 319 0.49 -3.62 -21.18
N TYR A 320 0.31 -2.49 -20.48
CA TYR A 320 1.43 -1.71 -19.93
C TYR A 320 1.82 -2.11 -18.49
N GLY A 321 1.23 -3.18 -17.95
CA GLY A 321 1.60 -3.74 -16.65
C GLY A 321 1.32 -2.84 -15.45
N ILE A 322 0.24 -2.06 -15.51
CA ILE A 322 -0.22 -1.16 -14.45
C ILE A 322 -1.06 -1.91 -13.43
N THR A 323 -2.10 -2.63 -13.89
CA THR A 323 -2.96 -3.49 -13.07
C THR A 323 -3.73 -4.45 -13.97
N ASP A 324 -4.18 -5.57 -13.39
CA ASP A 324 -4.96 -6.61 -14.06
C ASP A 324 -6.41 -6.66 -13.53
N GLU A 325 -6.82 -5.61 -12.81
CA GLU A 325 -8.19 -5.49 -12.33
C GLU A 325 -9.18 -5.48 -13.50
N ALA A 326 -10.17 -6.36 -13.46
CA ALA A 326 -11.18 -6.43 -14.52
C ALA A 326 -12.21 -5.28 -14.48
N ARG A 327 -12.24 -4.50 -13.38
CA ARG A 327 -13.14 -3.37 -13.16
C ARG A 327 -12.42 -2.30 -12.37
N LEU A 328 -12.56 -1.06 -12.82
CA LEU A 328 -12.06 0.12 -12.14
C LEU A 328 -13.15 0.69 -11.24
N ALA A 329 -12.77 1.03 -10.02
CA ALA A 329 -13.60 1.80 -9.10
C ALA A 329 -12.82 3.06 -8.70
N GLY A 330 -13.52 4.19 -8.71
CA GLY A 330 -13.02 5.45 -8.18
C GLY A 330 -14.01 6.05 -7.20
N ASP A 331 -13.51 6.78 -6.22
CA ASP A 331 -14.34 7.45 -5.22
C ASP A 331 -13.80 8.82 -4.79
N ILE A 332 -14.73 9.68 -4.39
CA ILE A 332 -14.48 10.86 -3.58
C ILE A 332 -15.30 10.71 -2.30
N THR A 333 -14.63 10.64 -1.16
CA THR A 333 -15.25 10.43 0.15
C THR A 333 -15.00 11.63 1.06
N LEU A 334 -16.06 12.22 1.60
CA LEU A 334 -16.01 13.15 2.73
C LEU A 334 -16.58 12.45 3.96
N GLU A 335 -15.80 12.33 5.03
CA GLU A 335 -16.26 11.66 6.24
C GLU A 335 -15.77 12.29 7.54
N ARG A 336 -16.51 12.04 8.61
CA ARG A 336 -16.16 12.37 9.99
C ARG A 336 -16.63 11.25 10.89
N ILE A 337 -15.70 10.70 11.66
CA ILE A 337 -15.97 9.60 12.58
C ILE A 337 -15.60 10.04 14.00
N THR A 338 -16.54 9.92 14.92
CA THR A 338 -16.36 10.13 16.37
C THR A 338 -16.58 8.80 17.11
N ARG A 339 -16.52 8.82 18.45
CA ARG A 339 -16.77 7.63 19.27
C ARG A 339 -18.17 7.03 19.05
N ASP A 340 -19.16 7.88 18.80
CA ASP A 340 -20.58 7.55 18.86
C ASP A 340 -21.36 7.99 17.60
N SER A 341 -20.69 8.56 16.59
CA SER A 341 -21.30 8.88 15.31
C SER A 341 -20.34 8.77 14.15
N ALA A 342 -20.87 8.43 12.97
CA ALA A 342 -20.17 8.50 11.70
C ALA A 342 -21.02 9.27 10.69
N ILE A 343 -20.39 10.17 9.95
CA ILE A 343 -21.00 10.86 8.82
C ILE A 343 -20.14 10.58 7.60
N ARG A 344 -20.75 10.11 6.51
CA ARG A 344 -20.04 9.81 5.28
C ARG A 344 -20.85 10.24 4.07
N ALA A 345 -20.20 10.94 3.14
CA ALA A 345 -20.73 11.23 1.81
C ALA A 345 -19.72 10.73 0.77
N ARG A 346 -20.19 9.99 -0.24
CA ARG A 346 -19.37 9.38 -1.29
C ARG A 346 -19.95 9.69 -2.67
N ALA A 347 -19.07 10.04 -3.60
CA ALA A 347 -19.33 9.94 -5.03
C ALA A 347 -18.45 8.82 -5.58
N LEU A 348 -19.07 7.82 -6.21
CA LEU A 348 -18.43 6.62 -6.71
C LEU A 348 -18.55 6.61 -8.24
N ALA A 349 -17.53 6.10 -8.92
CA ALA A 349 -17.51 5.86 -10.35
C ALA A 349 -16.97 4.46 -10.63
N PHE A 350 -17.61 3.75 -11.55
CA PHE A 350 -17.24 2.39 -11.93
C PHE A 350 -17.04 2.29 -13.44
N HIS A 351 -16.07 1.49 -13.86
CA HIS A 351 -15.84 1.21 -15.27
C HIS A 351 -15.37 -0.23 -15.46
N SER A 352 -16.10 -1.01 -16.26
CA SER A 352 -15.71 -2.39 -16.56
C SER A 352 -14.74 -2.46 -17.74
N LEU A 353 -13.65 -3.21 -17.55
CA LEU A 353 -12.67 -3.53 -18.57
C LEU A 353 -12.97 -4.89 -19.25
N ARG A 354 -13.98 -5.63 -18.78
CA ARG A 354 -14.36 -6.91 -19.36
C ARG A 354 -14.98 -6.73 -20.75
N ALA A 355 -14.58 -7.58 -21.70
CA ALA A 355 -15.09 -7.53 -23.07
C ALA A 355 -16.62 -7.75 -23.17
N ALA A 356 -17.17 -8.66 -22.36
CA ALA A 356 -18.59 -9.01 -22.37
C ALA A 356 -19.50 -7.96 -21.70
N ASP A 357 -18.95 -7.08 -20.88
CA ASP A 357 -19.72 -6.06 -20.17
C ASP A 357 -20.06 -4.91 -21.13
N VAL A 358 -21.28 -4.38 -21.06
CA VAL A 358 -21.69 -3.16 -21.78
C VAL A 358 -21.77 -2.02 -20.78
N ASN A 359 -20.75 -1.14 -20.75
CA ASN A 359 -20.64 -0.10 -19.71
C ASN A 359 -21.89 0.78 -19.63
N ASP A 360 -22.54 1.12 -20.75
CA ASP A 360 -23.74 1.97 -20.74
C ASP A 360 -24.91 1.40 -19.91
N GLU A 361 -24.95 0.08 -19.73
CA GLU A 361 -26.01 -0.67 -19.03
C GLU A 361 -25.64 -1.03 -17.59
N LEU A 362 -24.41 -0.70 -17.17
CA LEU A 362 -23.92 -0.89 -15.81
C LEU A 362 -24.09 0.40 -14.99
N PRO A 363 -24.27 0.29 -13.66
CA PRO A 363 -24.28 1.45 -12.77
C PRO A 363 -22.87 2.07 -12.72
N ASN A 364 -22.65 3.11 -13.52
CA ASN A 364 -21.33 3.72 -13.72
C ASN A 364 -21.02 4.82 -12.71
N ALA A 365 -22.05 5.37 -12.07
CA ALA A 365 -21.91 6.42 -11.07
C ALA A 365 -22.85 6.14 -9.90
N ALA A 366 -22.39 6.46 -8.69
CA ALA A 366 -23.22 6.41 -7.50
C ALA A 366 -22.97 7.58 -6.57
N LEU A 367 -24.02 8.03 -5.90
CA LEU A 367 -23.93 8.95 -4.77
C LEU A 367 -24.44 8.23 -3.53
N GLN A 368 -23.72 8.35 -2.42
CA GLN A 368 -24.11 7.78 -1.14
C GLN A 368 -23.90 8.79 -0.03
N ALA A 369 -24.86 8.87 0.89
CA ALA A 369 -24.77 9.66 2.11
C ALA A 369 -25.28 8.82 3.29
N GLU A 370 -24.55 8.80 4.38
CA GLU A 370 -24.80 7.95 5.53
C GLU A 370 -24.52 8.71 6.83
N TYR A 371 -25.41 8.53 7.79
CA TYR A 371 -25.27 9.04 9.15
C TYR A 371 -25.62 7.94 10.15
N ASP A 372 -24.62 7.53 10.92
CA ASP A 372 -24.75 6.57 12.01
C ASP A 372 -24.64 7.28 13.35
N ARG A 373 -25.50 6.88 14.29
CA ARG A 373 -25.47 7.37 15.67
C ARG A 373 -25.76 6.24 16.64
N ARG A 374 -24.81 6.00 17.54
CA ARG A 374 -24.93 5.03 18.63
C ARG A 374 -25.37 5.71 19.93
N PHE A 375 -26.34 5.11 20.59
CA PHE A 375 -26.84 5.51 21.90
C PHE A 375 -26.66 4.36 22.89
N GLY A 376 -25.93 4.61 23.98
CA GLY A 376 -25.90 3.72 25.14
C GLY A 376 -27.19 3.86 25.94
N LEU A 377 -27.89 2.75 26.19
CA LEU A 377 -29.14 2.71 26.94
C LEU A 377 -28.98 2.02 28.31
N GLU A 378 -27.74 1.88 28.78
CA GLU A 378 -27.34 1.17 30.00
C GLU A 378 -28.09 1.68 31.24
N ASP A 379 -28.31 3.00 31.34
CA ASP A 379 -29.03 3.65 32.44
C ASP A 379 -30.56 3.62 32.31
N THR A 380 -31.10 3.00 31.25
CA THR A 380 -32.55 2.89 31.01
C THR A 380 -33.08 1.51 31.40
N LEU A 381 -34.39 1.40 31.62
CA LEU A 381 -35.05 0.11 31.89
C LEU A 381 -34.88 -0.91 30.75
N VAL A 382 -34.73 -0.43 29.51
CA VAL A 382 -34.57 -1.29 28.33
C VAL A 382 -33.15 -1.85 28.26
N GLY A 383 -32.13 -1.07 28.66
CA GLY A 383 -30.73 -1.47 28.62
C GLY A 383 -30.18 -1.64 27.19
N GLY A 384 -28.88 -1.96 27.08
CA GLY A 384 -28.23 -2.29 25.82
C GLY A 384 -27.83 -1.08 24.99
N THR A 385 -27.74 -1.26 23.68
CA THR A 385 -27.34 -0.22 22.72
C THR A 385 -28.40 -0.04 21.65
N LEU A 386 -28.64 1.21 21.25
CA LEU A 386 -29.49 1.57 20.11
C LEU A 386 -28.63 2.28 19.06
N ASP A 387 -28.62 1.75 17.85
CA ASP A 387 -27.98 2.34 16.69
C ASP A 387 -29.07 2.90 15.75
N LEU A 388 -28.95 4.18 15.38
CA LEU A 388 -29.73 4.85 14.35
C LEU A 388 -28.86 5.04 13.12
N GLN A 389 -29.35 4.60 11.96
CA GLN A 389 -28.74 4.83 10.66
C GLN A 389 -29.73 5.56 9.76
N LEU A 390 -29.28 6.67 9.18
CA LEU A 390 -29.96 7.37 8.09
C LEU A 390 -29.08 7.23 6.85
N GLY A 391 -29.64 6.72 5.76
CA GLY A 391 -28.89 6.54 4.52
C GLY A 391 -29.65 7.06 3.31
N ALA A 392 -28.92 7.54 2.32
CA ALA A 392 -29.41 7.82 1.00
C ALA A 392 -28.39 7.33 -0.03
N GLN A 393 -28.87 6.65 -1.08
CA GLN A 393 -28.03 6.16 -2.16
C GLN A 393 -28.74 6.34 -3.50
N ALA A 394 -27.99 6.68 -4.54
CA ALA A 394 -28.49 6.69 -5.91
C ALA A 394 -27.44 6.13 -6.86
N TYR A 395 -27.86 5.30 -7.80
CA TYR A 395 -27.01 4.75 -8.86
C TYR A 395 -27.59 5.13 -10.22
N GLU A 396 -26.74 5.56 -11.14
CA GLU A 396 -27.13 6.02 -12.47
C GLU A 396 -26.41 5.23 -13.57
N ARG A 397 -27.15 4.90 -14.61
CA ARG A 397 -26.69 4.29 -15.86
C ARG A 397 -26.67 5.34 -16.98
N ILE A 398 -25.90 5.08 -18.03
CA ILE A 398 -25.85 5.99 -19.20
C ILE A 398 -27.03 5.68 -20.15
N SER A 399 -27.40 4.41 -20.22
CA SER A 399 -28.55 3.89 -20.96
C SER A 399 -29.85 4.34 -20.32
N SER A 400 -30.83 4.71 -21.14
CA SER A 400 -32.22 5.01 -20.74
C SER A 400 -33.20 3.99 -21.34
N ILE A 401 -32.71 2.78 -21.64
CA ILE A 401 -33.53 1.70 -22.17
C ILE A 401 -34.41 1.18 -21.04
N ASP A 402 -35.73 1.19 -21.26
CA ASP A 402 -36.70 0.71 -20.26
C ASP A 402 -36.36 -0.72 -19.79
N GLY A 403 -36.32 -0.90 -18.47
CA GLY A 403 -36.00 -2.16 -17.79
C GLY A 403 -34.59 -2.18 -17.20
N VAL A 404 -34.10 -3.38 -16.86
CA VAL A 404 -32.81 -3.61 -16.17
C VAL A 404 -31.61 -2.90 -16.83
N ARG A 405 -31.64 -2.73 -18.16
CA ARG A 405 -30.53 -2.15 -18.95
C ARG A 405 -30.40 -0.64 -18.83
N GLY A 406 -31.43 0.07 -18.36
CA GLY A 406 -31.40 1.53 -18.18
C GLY A 406 -31.95 1.98 -16.83
N ARG A 407 -32.43 1.05 -15.99
CA ARG A 407 -32.99 1.33 -14.68
C ARG A 407 -32.05 2.17 -13.82
N ASP A 408 -32.58 3.24 -13.24
CA ASP A 408 -31.91 4.03 -12.22
C ASP A 408 -32.67 3.92 -10.90
N ILE A 409 -31.92 3.88 -9.78
CA ILE A 409 -32.51 3.72 -8.45
C ILE A 409 -31.97 4.81 -7.55
N ALA A 410 -32.88 5.54 -6.91
CA ALA A 410 -32.59 6.40 -5.77
C ALA A 410 -33.32 5.89 -4.54
N ARG A 411 -32.66 5.86 -3.39
CA ARG A 411 -33.17 5.33 -2.13
C ARG A 411 -32.80 6.24 -0.98
N ALA A 412 -33.74 6.41 -0.06
CA ALA A 412 -33.48 6.89 1.29
C ALA A 412 -34.01 5.85 2.29
N HIS A 413 -33.30 5.66 3.40
CA HIS A 413 -33.71 4.72 4.44
C HIS A 413 -33.48 5.27 5.84
N VAL A 414 -34.25 4.73 6.78
CA VAL A 414 -34.06 4.88 8.22
C VAL A 414 -34.01 3.48 8.83
N GLN A 415 -32.98 3.19 9.60
CA GLN A 415 -32.80 1.92 10.28
C GLN A 415 -32.51 2.15 11.77
N LEU A 416 -33.15 1.35 12.61
CA LEU A 416 -33.01 1.34 14.06
C LEU A 416 -32.65 -0.07 14.49
N THR A 417 -31.47 -0.23 15.10
CA THR A 417 -31.01 -1.52 15.63
C THR A 417 -30.83 -1.42 17.14
N TRP A 418 -31.59 -2.20 17.89
CA TRP A 418 -31.42 -2.36 19.33
C TRP A 418 -30.81 -3.73 19.64
N ARG A 419 -29.85 -3.79 20.56
CA ARG A 419 -29.24 -5.04 21.02
C ARG A 419 -28.95 -5.00 22.51
N ARG A 420 -29.26 -6.10 23.22
CA ARG A 420 -28.92 -6.29 24.63
C ARG A 420 -28.52 -7.74 24.88
N SER A 421 -27.45 -7.91 25.65
CA SER A 421 -26.99 -9.22 26.11
C SER A 421 -27.04 -9.30 27.64
N ALA A 422 -27.32 -10.49 28.17
CA ALA A 422 -27.32 -10.79 29.59
C ALA A 422 -26.80 -12.22 29.83
N VAL A 423 -26.13 -12.43 30.96
CA VAL A 423 -25.72 -13.77 31.41
C VAL A 423 -26.83 -14.34 32.29
N LEU A 424 -27.44 -15.44 31.85
CA LEU A 424 -28.47 -16.16 32.59
C LEU A 424 -27.84 -17.17 33.57
N ALA A 425 -28.67 -17.75 34.43
CA ALA A 425 -28.26 -18.86 35.28
C ALA A 425 -27.68 -20.01 34.43
N GLY A 426 -26.63 -20.67 34.94
CA GLY A 426 -25.92 -21.73 34.22
C GLY A 426 -24.88 -21.25 33.20
N GLY A 427 -24.57 -19.94 33.19
CA GLY A 427 -23.52 -19.36 32.34
C GLY A 427 -23.92 -19.15 30.88
N ILE A 428 -25.21 -19.27 30.57
CA ILE A 428 -25.74 -19.05 29.21
C ILE A 428 -25.76 -17.54 28.93
N VAL A 429 -25.17 -17.12 27.82
CA VAL A 429 -25.27 -15.75 27.33
C VAL A 429 -26.50 -15.65 26.43
N ALA A 430 -27.52 -14.93 26.89
CA ALA A 430 -28.72 -14.63 26.10
C ALA A 430 -28.63 -13.23 25.50
N THR A 431 -28.89 -13.12 24.20
CA THR A 431 -28.97 -11.84 23.50
C THR A 431 -30.35 -11.65 22.89
N ALA A 432 -30.94 -10.48 23.09
CA ALA A 432 -32.11 -10.02 22.36
C ALA A 432 -31.71 -8.88 21.42
N ALA A 433 -32.27 -8.86 20.21
CA ALA A 433 -32.11 -7.76 19.27
C ALA A 433 -33.39 -7.46 18.50
N LEU A 434 -33.54 -6.21 18.11
CA LEU A 434 -34.62 -5.71 17.24
C LEU A 434 -33.98 -4.85 16.15
N ASP A 435 -34.27 -5.16 14.90
CA ASP A 435 -33.90 -4.36 13.73
C ASP A 435 -35.18 -3.89 13.06
N ALA A 436 -35.33 -2.59 12.84
CA ALA A 436 -36.47 -2.00 12.16
C ALA A 436 -35.99 -1.04 11.08
N ARG A 437 -36.46 -1.24 9.86
CA ARG A 437 -36.03 -0.51 8.67
C ARG A 437 -37.20 -0.03 7.84
N ALA A 438 -37.11 1.20 7.35
CA ALA A 438 -38.04 1.77 6.39
C ALA A 438 -37.25 2.38 5.22
N ASP A 439 -37.65 2.06 3.99
CA ASP A 439 -37.03 2.52 2.76
C ASP A 439 -38.06 3.26 1.91
N TYR A 440 -37.63 4.38 1.32
CA TYR A 440 -38.29 5.12 0.25
C TYR A 440 -37.43 4.99 -1.00
N VAL A 441 -37.97 4.35 -2.04
CA VAL A 441 -37.22 4.02 -3.26
C VAL A 441 -37.92 4.60 -4.48
N GLU A 442 -37.16 5.33 -5.29
CA GLU A 442 -37.56 5.79 -6.61
C GLU A 442 -36.86 4.95 -7.66
N VAL A 443 -37.65 4.30 -8.51
CA VAL A 443 -37.16 3.54 -9.67
C VAL A 443 -37.51 4.35 -10.92
N SER A 444 -36.50 4.71 -11.69
CA SER A 444 -36.63 5.39 -12.98
C SER A 444 -36.18 4.46 -14.11
N ASP A 445 -36.65 4.71 -15.33
CA ASP A 445 -36.28 3.95 -16.53
C ASP A 445 -36.53 2.42 -16.43
N ASP A 446 -37.48 2.00 -15.59
CA ASP A 446 -38.01 0.64 -15.52
C ASP A 446 -39.52 0.66 -15.22
N SER A 447 -40.33 0.59 -16.27
CA SER A 447 -41.79 0.64 -16.21
C SER A 447 -42.44 -0.56 -15.50
N ALA A 448 -41.68 -1.61 -15.16
CA ALA A 448 -42.19 -2.76 -14.42
C ALA A 448 -42.43 -2.47 -12.94
N TYR A 449 -41.86 -1.39 -12.40
CA TYR A 449 -41.96 -1.03 -10.98
C TYR A 449 -42.70 0.30 -10.77
N PRO A 450 -43.54 0.40 -9.72
CA PRO A 450 -44.20 1.67 -9.39
C PRO A 450 -43.20 2.68 -8.82
N MET A 451 -43.49 3.97 -8.97
CA MET A 451 -42.68 5.06 -8.42
C MET A 451 -43.54 5.98 -7.54
N PRO A 452 -43.26 6.11 -6.22
CA PRO A 452 -42.22 5.44 -5.44
C PRO A 452 -42.63 4.05 -4.91
N VAL A 453 -41.63 3.24 -4.52
CA VAL A 453 -41.79 1.99 -3.76
C VAL A 453 -41.38 2.22 -2.30
N ASN A 454 -42.27 1.91 -1.36
CA ASN A 454 -41.97 2.01 0.06
C ASN A 454 -41.88 0.62 0.69
N ARG A 455 -40.74 0.31 1.31
CA ARG A 455 -40.53 -0.95 2.03
C ARG A 455 -40.43 -0.69 3.53
N ARG A 456 -40.98 -1.62 4.33
CA ARG A 456 -40.78 -1.69 5.77
C ARG A 456 -40.44 -3.12 6.15
N ALA A 457 -39.43 -3.29 6.99
CA ALA A 457 -39.01 -4.58 7.52
C ALA A 457 -38.74 -4.46 9.02
N VAL A 458 -39.11 -5.49 9.78
CA VAL A 458 -38.79 -5.61 11.19
C VAL A 458 -38.30 -7.03 11.45
N GLN A 459 -37.18 -7.17 12.15
CA GLN A 459 -36.61 -8.44 12.57
C GLN A 459 -36.40 -8.43 14.08
N ALA A 460 -36.85 -9.47 14.75
CA ALA A 460 -36.60 -9.70 16.16
C ALA A 460 -35.79 -10.97 16.32
N MET A 461 -34.78 -10.94 17.19
CA MET A 461 -33.87 -12.05 17.40
C MET A 461 -33.72 -12.36 18.89
N THR A 462 -33.65 -13.66 19.18
CA THR A 462 -33.18 -14.18 20.45
C THR A 462 -32.07 -15.21 20.20
N GLU A 463 -30.92 -15.03 20.83
CA GLU A 463 -29.75 -15.88 20.69
C GLU A 463 -29.31 -16.40 22.06
N PHE A 464 -28.99 -17.69 22.14
CA PHE A 464 -28.44 -18.34 23.32
C PHE A 464 -27.09 -18.94 22.96
N ARG A 465 -26.04 -18.54 23.70
CA ARG A 465 -24.70 -19.14 23.63
C ARG A 465 -24.36 -19.79 24.96
N TRP A 466 -23.85 -21.02 24.95
CA TRP A 466 -23.53 -21.74 26.17
C TRP A 466 -22.05 -22.14 26.25
N PRO A 467 -21.16 -21.25 26.68
CA PRO A 467 -19.73 -21.53 26.70
C PRO A 467 -19.34 -22.47 27.85
N TRP A 468 -18.88 -23.67 27.51
CA TRP A 468 -18.26 -24.62 28.43
C TRP A 468 -16.74 -24.52 28.35
N ALA A 469 -16.13 -23.99 29.40
CA ALA A 469 -14.69 -23.85 29.49
C ALA A 469 -14.08 -24.92 30.40
N THR A 470 -12.98 -25.53 29.98
CA THR A 470 -12.16 -26.40 30.82
C THR A 470 -10.67 -26.17 30.54
N ALA A 471 -9.83 -26.52 31.50
CA ALA A 471 -8.38 -26.47 31.37
C ALA A 471 -7.80 -27.86 31.69
N THR A 472 -6.79 -28.27 30.92
CA THR A 472 -6.03 -29.50 31.14
C THR A 472 -4.80 -29.22 32.01
N ASP A 473 -4.24 -30.27 32.61
CA ASP A 473 -3.02 -30.17 33.42
C ASP A 473 -1.81 -29.64 32.63
N GLY A 474 -1.79 -29.86 31.31
CA GLY A 474 -0.78 -29.33 30.39
C GLY A 474 -0.97 -27.85 30.00
N GLY A 475 -1.92 -27.15 30.62
CA GLY A 475 -2.19 -25.73 30.37
C GLY A 475 -3.04 -25.44 29.13
N ALA A 476 -3.50 -26.46 28.40
CA ALA A 476 -4.43 -26.27 27.29
C ALA A 476 -5.83 -25.92 27.81
N ARG A 477 -6.43 -24.86 27.27
CA ARG A 477 -7.78 -24.39 27.56
C ARG A 477 -8.67 -24.72 26.39
N HIS A 478 -9.84 -25.29 26.68
CA HIS A 478 -10.86 -25.63 25.72
C HIS A 478 -12.13 -24.86 26.03
N VAL A 479 -12.79 -24.34 25.00
CA VAL A 479 -14.11 -23.75 25.08
C VAL A 479 -14.99 -24.41 24.03
N ILE A 480 -16.08 -25.04 24.45
CA ILE A 480 -17.12 -25.56 23.56
C ILE A 480 -18.33 -24.65 23.74
N GLU A 481 -18.83 -24.05 22.66
CA GLU A 481 -19.94 -23.10 22.68
C GLU A 481 -21.01 -23.54 21.67
N PRO A 482 -22.05 -24.27 22.12
CA PRO A 482 -23.28 -24.40 21.36
C PRO A 482 -23.98 -23.05 21.26
N VAL A 483 -24.44 -22.72 20.05
CA VAL A 483 -25.16 -21.48 19.75
C VAL A 483 -26.47 -21.83 19.04
N VAL A 484 -27.57 -21.27 19.54
CA VAL A 484 -28.88 -21.32 18.88
C VAL A 484 -29.43 -19.90 18.80
N GLN A 485 -29.86 -19.51 17.61
CA GLN A 485 -30.40 -18.19 17.32
C GLN A 485 -31.74 -18.35 16.60
N VAL A 486 -32.79 -17.75 17.14
CA VAL A 486 -34.13 -17.70 16.51
C VAL A 486 -34.37 -16.27 16.05
N ILE A 487 -34.75 -16.12 14.79
CA ILE A 487 -35.03 -14.81 14.18
C ILE A 487 -36.41 -14.88 13.55
N GLY A 488 -37.28 -13.95 13.93
CA GLY A 488 -38.56 -13.71 13.26
C GLY A 488 -38.48 -12.42 12.46
N SER A 489 -38.75 -12.49 11.17
CA SER A 489 -38.72 -11.34 10.27
C SER A 489 -40.07 -11.12 9.62
N GLN A 490 -40.52 -9.86 9.57
CA GLN A 490 -41.71 -9.45 8.84
C GLN A 490 -41.37 -8.28 7.92
N ARG A 491 -41.78 -8.38 6.65
CA ARG A 491 -41.68 -7.28 5.67
C ARG A 491 -42.99 -7.10 4.92
N ASN A 492 -43.26 -5.89 4.42
CA ASN A 492 -44.36 -5.69 3.48
C ASN A 492 -44.03 -6.25 2.08
N ALA A 493 -45.06 -6.58 1.29
CA ALA A 493 -44.92 -7.06 -0.08
C ALA A 493 -44.63 -5.91 -1.07
N ALA A 494 -43.54 -5.19 -0.86
CA ALA A 494 -43.06 -4.14 -1.76
C ALA A 494 -42.27 -4.76 -2.92
N PRO A 495 -42.65 -4.56 -4.20
CA PRO A 495 -41.90 -5.04 -5.34
C PRO A 495 -40.71 -4.12 -5.57
N LEU A 496 -39.53 -4.51 -5.09
CA LEU A 496 -38.28 -3.82 -5.40
C LEU A 496 -37.50 -4.62 -6.45
N PRO A 497 -36.89 -3.96 -7.44
CA PRO A 497 -35.91 -4.60 -8.30
C PRO A 497 -34.72 -5.08 -7.46
N ASN A 498 -34.08 -6.15 -7.89
CA ASN A 498 -32.74 -6.49 -7.41
C ASN A 498 -31.71 -5.77 -8.29
N ASP A 499 -31.01 -4.79 -7.72
CA ASP A 499 -29.92 -4.08 -8.40
C ASP A 499 -28.61 -4.11 -7.62
N ASP A 500 -28.67 -4.31 -6.30
CA ASP A 500 -27.51 -4.24 -5.41
C ASP A 500 -27.20 -5.52 -4.63
N HIS A 501 -28.01 -6.58 -4.73
CA HIS A 501 -27.82 -7.79 -3.94
C HIS A 501 -27.48 -9.02 -4.79
N THR A 502 -26.41 -9.70 -4.37
CA THR A 502 -26.07 -11.06 -4.77
C THR A 502 -26.41 -12.01 -3.61
N MET A 503 -26.51 -13.31 -3.86
CA MET A 503 -26.63 -14.26 -2.75
C MET A 503 -25.36 -14.15 -1.89
N PRO A 504 -25.46 -13.79 -0.60
CA PRO A 504 -24.31 -13.81 0.29
C PRO A 504 -23.76 -15.24 0.38
N GLU A 505 -22.45 -15.37 0.47
CA GLU A 505 -21.84 -16.68 0.69
C GLU A 505 -22.01 -17.09 2.17
N LEU A 506 -22.37 -18.34 2.47
CA LEU A 506 -22.41 -18.82 3.85
C LEU A 506 -21.01 -18.99 4.43
N ASP A 507 -20.74 -18.33 5.56
CA ASP A 507 -19.45 -18.40 6.24
C ASP A 507 -19.55 -18.27 7.77
N SER A 508 -18.40 -18.37 8.43
CA SER A 508 -18.30 -18.29 9.90
C SER A 508 -18.64 -16.91 10.47
N GLY A 509 -18.53 -15.85 9.67
CA GLY A 509 -18.86 -14.48 10.03
C GLY A 509 -20.36 -14.20 9.94
N ASN A 510 -21.08 -14.87 9.04
CA ASN A 510 -22.51 -14.63 8.83
C ASN A 510 -23.45 -15.74 9.30
N LEU A 511 -22.95 -16.92 9.73
CA LEU A 511 -23.80 -18.01 10.25
C LEU A 511 -24.77 -17.55 11.35
N PHE A 512 -24.35 -16.60 12.20
CA PHE A 512 -25.16 -16.04 13.29
C PHE A 512 -25.43 -14.53 13.15
N ALA A 513 -25.27 -13.95 11.95
CA ALA A 513 -25.59 -12.54 11.72
C ALA A 513 -27.11 -12.28 11.88
N LEU A 514 -27.51 -11.09 12.30
CA LEU A 514 -28.93 -10.75 12.35
C LEU A 514 -29.50 -10.61 10.94
N THR A 515 -28.81 -9.81 10.11
CA THR A 515 -29.07 -9.59 8.69
C THR A 515 -27.92 -10.16 7.87
N ARG A 516 -28.20 -10.70 6.67
CA ARG A 516 -27.18 -11.44 5.87
C ARG A 516 -26.99 -10.91 4.44
N TYR A 517 -27.61 -9.81 4.04
CA TYR A 517 -27.60 -9.37 2.63
C TYR A 517 -26.34 -8.59 2.27
N SER A 518 -25.82 -8.82 1.07
CA SER A 518 -24.71 -8.04 0.49
C SER A 518 -25.15 -6.66 -0.03
N GLY A 519 -26.46 -6.49 -0.22
CA GLY A 519 -27.11 -5.24 -0.64
C GLY A 519 -28.35 -4.94 0.20
N GLU A 520 -29.03 -3.85 -0.13
CA GLU A 520 -30.17 -3.38 0.63
C GLU A 520 -31.50 -3.91 0.09
N ASP A 521 -31.55 -4.63 -1.05
CA ASP A 521 -32.79 -4.92 -1.78
C ASP A 521 -33.66 -6.08 -1.26
N ALA A 522 -33.17 -6.98 -0.38
CA ALA A 522 -33.88 -8.24 -0.13
C ALA A 522 -33.96 -8.77 1.33
N PRO A 523 -34.38 -8.01 2.37
CA PRO A 523 -34.40 -8.47 3.77
C PRO A 523 -35.19 -9.77 4.00
N ASP A 524 -34.79 -10.62 4.96
CA ASP A 524 -35.42 -11.93 5.22
C ASP A 524 -36.92 -11.76 5.55
N ASN A 525 -37.72 -12.79 5.26
CA ASN A 525 -39.11 -12.84 5.68
C ASN A 525 -39.43 -14.22 6.28
N GLY A 526 -40.29 -14.24 7.30
CA GLY A 526 -40.64 -15.46 8.03
C GLY A 526 -39.67 -15.77 9.17
N THR A 527 -39.83 -16.95 9.75
CA THR A 527 -39.01 -17.40 10.88
C THR A 527 -37.82 -18.23 10.41
N ARG A 528 -36.67 -18.05 11.06
CA ARG A 528 -35.52 -18.94 10.91
C ARG A 528 -34.85 -19.28 12.22
N VAL A 529 -34.21 -20.43 12.24
CA VAL A 529 -33.37 -20.93 13.32
C VAL A 529 -31.97 -21.17 12.77
N ASN A 530 -30.98 -20.59 13.42
CA ASN A 530 -29.57 -20.84 13.12
C ASN A 530 -29.00 -21.62 14.30
N ALA A 531 -28.32 -22.74 14.05
CA ALA A 531 -27.64 -23.47 15.11
C ALA A 531 -26.26 -23.92 14.68
N GLY A 532 -25.36 -23.95 15.64
CA GLY A 532 -24.03 -24.49 15.43
C GLY A 532 -23.29 -24.69 16.73
N ILE A 533 -22.13 -25.33 16.62
CA ILE A 533 -21.20 -25.55 17.73
C ILE A 533 -19.85 -24.99 17.35
N ARG A 534 -19.28 -24.20 18.25
CA ARG A 534 -17.91 -23.70 18.16
C ARG A 534 -17.06 -24.46 19.16
N TRP A 535 -15.87 -24.88 18.74
CA TRP A 535 -14.84 -25.38 19.64
C TRP A 535 -13.57 -24.57 19.46
N THR A 536 -13.04 -24.07 20.56
CA THR A 536 -11.81 -23.30 20.58
C THR A 536 -10.84 -23.93 21.57
N ARG A 537 -9.59 -24.12 21.15
CA ARG A 537 -8.50 -24.66 21.96
C ARG A 537 -7.28 -23.75 21.86
N TYR A 538 -6.73 -23.36 23.00
CA TYR A 538 -5.43 -22.67 23.08
C TYR A 538 -4.53 -23.43 24.05
N ASP A 539 -3.24 -23.59 23.74
CA ASP A 539 -2.30 -24.22 24.65
C ASP A 539 -1.03 -23.40 24.91
N ALA A 540 -0.29 -23.81 25.94
CA ALA A 540 0.92 -23.12 26.37
C ALA A 540 2.09 -23.25 25.38
N SER A 541 2.04 -24.20 24.45
CA SER A 541 3.02 -24.32 23.35
C SER A 541 2.78 -23.30 22.24
N GLY A 542 1.65 -22.59 22.24
CA GLY A 542 1.34 -21.57 21.24
C GLY A 542 0.43 -22.04 20.11
N TRP A 543 -0.13 -23.25 20.20
CA TRP A 543 -1.15 -23.70 19.25
C TRP A 543 -2.52 -23.09 19.59
N SER A 544 -3.20 -22.65 18.55
CA SER A 544 -4.57 -22.18 18.55
C SER A 544 -5.37 -23.00 17.56
N THR A 545 -6.54 -23.50 17.96
CA THR A 545 -7.45 -24.25 17.08
C THR A 545 -8.87 -23.77 17.28
N GLU A 546 -9.56 -23.49 16.19
CA GLU A 546 -10.96 -23.08 16.17
C GLU A 546 -11.71 -23.95 15.16
N LEU A 547 -12.79 -24.60 15.57
CA LEU A 547 -13.70 -25.34 14.70
C LEU A 547 -15.11 -24.77 14.86
N LEU A 548 -15.85 -24.72 13.75
CA LEU A 548 -17.25 -24.33 13.69
C LEU A 548 -18.00 -25.30 12.79
N ALA A 549 -19.11 -25.83 13.28
CA ALA A 549 -20.07 -26.58 12.48
C ALA A 549 -21.48 -26.03 12.72
N GLY A 550 -22.24 -25.74 11.67
CA GLY A 550 -23.61 -25.26 11.83
C GLY A 550 -24.38 -25.08 10.54
N ARG A 551 -25.66 -24.75 10.68
CA ARG A 551 -26.58 -24.51 9.56
C ARG A 551 -27.80 -23.68 9.97
N ILE A 552 -28.61 -23.36 8.97
CA ILE A 552 -29.81 -22.53 9.09
C ILE A 552 -31.03 -23.34 8.59
N TRP A 553 -32.12 -23.24 9.34
CA TRP A 553 -33.45 -23.71 8.94
C TRP A 553 -34.40 -22.53 8.86
N ARG A 554 -35.23 -22.48 7.83
CA ARG A 554 -36.19 -21.42 7.54
C ARG A 554 -37.58 -22.01 7.39
N GLU A 555 -38.59 -21.18 7.54
CA GLU A 555 -39.98 -21.54 7.25
C GLU A 555 -40.23 -21.67 5.73
N ALA A 556 -39.58 -20.82 4.93
CA ALA A 556 -39.67 -20.80 3.48
C ALA A 556 -38.32 -20.50 2.83
N ALA A 557 -38.14 -20.95 1.58
CA ALA A 557 -36.99 -20.61 0.76
C ALA A 557 -36.92 -19.08 0.51
N LEU A 558 -35.72 -18.55 0.28
CA LEU A 558 -35.53 -17.13 0.03
C LEU A 558 -36.18 -16.71 -1.30
N ALA A 559 -37.12 -15.78 -1.22
CA ALA A 559 -37.74 -15.18 -2.40
C ALA A 559 -36.74 -14.32 -3.18
N GLY A 560 -36.81 -14.35 -4.51
CA GLY A 560 -35.93 -13.58 -5.40
C GLY A 560 -34.77 -14.39 -6.02
N PHE A 561 -34.61 -15.64 -5.61
CA PHE A 561 -33.64 -16.58 -6.19
C PHE A 561 -34.35 -17.71 -6.92
N ASN A 562 -33.76 -18.16 -8.02
CA ASN A 562 -34.36 -19.21 -8.85
C ASN A 562 -34.30 -20.56 -8.11
N PRO A 563 -35.45 -21.16 -7.73
CA PRO A 563 -35.47 -22.44 -7.02
C PRO A 563 -35.00 -23.62 -7.89
N ALA A 564 -34.84 -23.43 -9.21
CA ALA A 564 -34.31 -24.46 -10.11
C ALA A 564 -32.78 -24.66 -9.99
N HIS A 565 -32.07 -23.79 -9.27
CA HIS A 565 -30.63 -23.89 -9.06
C HIS A 565 -30.31 -23.86 -7.57
N ASP A 566 -29.77 -24.96 -7.04
CA ASP A 566 -29.47 -25.08 -5.61
C ASP A 566 -28.44 -24.06 -5.14
N GLN A 567 -28.71 -23.43 -4.00
CA GLN A 567 -27.93 -22.33 -3.42
C GLN A 567 -27.60 -22.62 -1.96
N PRO A 568 -26.35 -22.36 -1.50
CA PRO A 568 -25.96 -22.62 -0.12
C PRO A 568 -26.88 -22.04 0.96
N LEU A 569 -27.55 -20.93 0.66
CA LEU A 569 -28.48 -20.23 1.56
C LEU A 569 -29.92 -20.13 1.04
N GLY A 570 -30.20 -20.52 -0.20
CA GLY A 570 -31.48 -20.23 -0.85
C GLY A 570 -32.63 -21.10 -0.36
N GLY A 571 -32.33 -22.32 0.07
CA GLY A 571 -33.33 -23.30 0.51
C GLY A 571 -33.96 -23.01 1.88
N VAL A 572 -34.97 -23.82 2.19
CA VAL A 572 -35.55 -23.99 3.55
C VAL A 572 -34.47 -24.42 4.53
N GLU A 573 -33.52 -25.20 4.03
CA GLU A 573 -32.33 -25.66 4.72
C GLU A 573 -31.10 -25.07 4.04
N SER A 574 -30.21 -24.44 4.80
CA SER A 574 -28.89 -24.10 4.26
C SER A 574 -28.03 -25.34 4.16
N HIS A 575 -26.96 -25.22 3.38
CA HIS A 575 -25.86 -26.16 3.41
C HIS A 575 -25.23 -26.17 4.81
N TRP A 576 -24.62 -27.28 5.17
CA TRP A 576 -23.78 -27.38 6.36
C TRP A 576 -22.52 -26.56 6.16
N LEU A 577 -22.24 -25.65 7.07
CA LEU A 577 -20.97 -24.94 7.16
C LEU A 577 -20.06 -25.70 8.12
N LEU A 578 -18.91 -26.14 7.63
CA LEU A 578 -17.80 -26.62 8.44
C LEU A 578 -16.62 -25.68 8.22
N ALA A 579 -16.14 -25.04 9.27
CA ALA A 579 -14.97 -24.18 9.22
C ALA A 579 -13.96 -24.59 10.29
N GLY A 580 -12.68 -24.52 9.96
CA GLY A 580 -11.59 -24.85 10.86
C GLY A 580 -10.41 -23.91 10.67
N ARG A 581 -9.77 -23.52 11.76
CA ARG A 581 -8.52 -22.77 11.79
C ARG A 581 -7.57 -23.42 12.78
N VAL A 582 -6.31 -23.60 12.38
CA VAL A 582 -5.23 -24.05 13.25
C VAL A 582 -4.06 -23.11 13.02
N SER A 583 -3.52 -22.50 14.08
CA SER A 583 -2.34 -21.65 13.98
C SER A 583 -1.34 -21.91 15.11
N HIS A 584 -0.09 -21.54 14.86
CA HIS A 584 1.01 -21.65 15.83
C HIS A 584 1.78 -20.33 15.90
N GLY A 585 2.34 -20.03 17.08
CA GLY A 585 3.14 -18.82 17.32
C GLY A 585 4.37 -18.65 16.40
N ASP A 586 4.87 -19.74 15.82
CA ASP A 586 6.01 -19.73 14.88
C ASP A 586 5.63 -19.34 13.44
N GLY A 587 4.43 -18.79 13.23
CA GLY A 587 3.98 -18.26 11.93
C GLY A 587 3.26 -19.26 11.02
N LEU A 588 2.89 -20.45 11.51
CA LEU A 588 2.05 -21.41 10.78
C LEU A 588 0.56 -21.05 10.96
N SER A 589 -0.21 -21.04 9.87
CA SER A 589 -1.68 -20.95 9.88
C SER A 589 -2.27 -21.88 8.83
N PHE A 590 -3.33 -22.58 9.20
CA PHE A 590 -4.14 -23.42 8.32
C PHE A 590 -5.60 -23.07 8.54
N ASP A 591 -6.32 -22.77 7.47
CA ASP A 591 -7.74 -22.45 7.45
C ASP A 591 -8.44 -23.37 6.45
N MET A 592 -9.62 -23.85 6.80
CA MET A 592 -10.45 -24.70 5.95
C MET A 592 -11.91 -24.29 6.09
N ARG A 593 -12.62 -24.25 4.96
CA ARG A 593 -14.07 -24.03 4.90
C ARG A 593 -14.71 -24.98 3.90
N LEU A 594 -15.72 -25.71 4.34
CA LEU A 594 -16.50 -26.64 3.52
C LEU A 594 -17.98 -26.25 3.62
N LEU A 595 -18.66 -26.29 2.48
CA LEU A 595 -20.11 -26.26 2.41
C LEU A 595 -20.59 -27.59 1.84
N ILE A 596 -21.48 -28.25 2.57
CA ILE A 596 -22.05 -29.55 2.19
C ILE A 596 -23.56 -29.38 2.03
N ASP A 597 -24.09 -29.71 0.87
CA ASP A 597 -25.51 -29.57 0.59
C ASP A 597 -26.38 -30.58 1.37
N PRO A 598 -27.71 -30.47 1.34
CA PRO A 598 -28.60 -31.44 1.97
C PRO A 598 -28.52 -32.86 1.39
N ALA A 599 -28.00 -33.03 0.17
CA ALA A 599 -27.76 -34.32 -0.47
C ALA A 599 -26.41 -34.96 -0.06
N SER A 600 -25.62 -34.27 0.78
CA SER A 600 -24.27 -34.64 1.22
C SER A 600 -23.18 -34.49 0.16
N ASP A 601 -23.44 -33.72 -0.90
CA ASP A 601 -22.43 -33.35 -1.88
C ASP A 601 -21.68 -32.08 -1.46
N LEU A 602 -20.42 -32.00 -1.86
CA LEU A 602 -19.57 -30.85 -1.58
C LEU A 602 -19.93 -29.71 -2.53
N SER A 603 -20.56 -28.66 -2.01
CA SER A 603 -20.92 -27.48 -2.81
C SER A 603 -19.81 -26.42 -2.86
N ARG A 604 -18.85 -26.50 -1.94
CA ARG A 604 -17.65 -25.64 -1.90
C ARG A 604 -16.61 -26.23 -0.96
N ALA A 605 -15.33 -26.14 -1.36
CA ALA A 605 -14.22 -26.26 -0.43
C ALA A 605 -13.20 -25.14 -0.64
N GLU A 606 -12.72 -24.60 0.46
CA GLU A 606 -11.62 -23.64 0.49
C GLU A 606 -10.63 -24.09 1.55
N THR A 607 -9.34 -24.07 1.21
CA THR A 607 -8.26 -24.41 2.12
C THR A 607 -7.12 -23.42 1.91
N ASN A 608 -6.61 -22.85 2.99
CA ASN A 608 -5.47 -21.95 2.98
C ASN A 608 -4.45 -22.43 4.00
N LEU A 609 -3.20 -22.56 3.59
CA LEU A 609 -2.08 -22.88 4.46
C LEU A 609 -1.01 -21.82 4.25
N SER A 610 -0.62 -21.14 5.31
CA SER A 610 0.51 -20.22 5.31
C SER A 610 1.52 -20.58 6.38
N TRP A 611 2.80 -20.39 6.06
CA TRP A 611 3.89 -20.51 7.00
C TRP A 611 4.87 -19.37 6.75
N ALA A 612 5.03 -18.49 7.74
CA ALA A 612 5.99 -17.39 7.72
C ALA A 612 7.06 -17.62 8.79
N GLY A 613 8.14 -18.30 8.41
CA GLY A 613 9.33 -18.45 9.25
C GLY A 613 10.34 -17.32 9.04
N GLU A 614 11.49 -17.38 9.73
CA GLU A 614 12.53 -16.32 9.65
C GLU A 614 13.12 -16.08 8.24
N ARG A 615 13.06 -17.08 7.36
CA ARG A 615 13.66 -17.04 6.01
C ARG A 615 12.81 -17.70 4.94
N THR A 616 11.75 -18.41 5.31
CA THR A 616 10.87 -19.04 4.31
C THR A 616 9.47 -18.55 4.55
N GLU A 617 8.83 -18.16 3.47
CA GLU A 617 7.41 -17.88 3.43
C GLU A 617 6.79 -18.85 2.43
N ILE A 618 5.78 -19.59 2.88
CA ILE A 618 4.98 -20.47 2.03
C ILE A 618 3.53 -20.04 2.20
N THR A 619 2.83 -19.83 1.10
CA THR A 619 1.37 -19.69 1.10
C THR A 619 0.81 -20.59 0.03
N THR A 620 -0.16 -21.43 0.37
CA THR A 620 -0.85 -22.26 -0.60
C THR A 620 -2.34 -22.21 -0.35
N ARG A 621 -3.11 -22.10 -1.43
CA ARG A 621 -4.56 -22.00 -1.40
C ARG A 621 -5.15 -23.03 -2.34
N TYR A 622 -6.23 -23.66 -1.93
CA TYR A 622 -7.04 -24.53 -2.78
C TYR A 622 -8.49 -24.05 -2.72
N LEU A 623 -9.09 -23.87 -3.89
CA LEU A 623 -10.47 -23.44 -4.06
C LEU A 623 -11.18 -24.42 -4.99
N PHE A 624 -12.25 -25.04 -4.49
CA PHE A 624 -13.13 -25.90 -5.26
C PHE A 624 -14.54 -25.31 -5.27
N LEU A 625 -15.02 -25.00 -6.48
CA LEU A 625 -16.35 -24.49 -6.74
C LEU A 625 -16.98 -25.26 -7.91
N PRO A 626 -18.03 -26.07 -7.68
CA PRO A 626 -18.69 -26.81 -8.75
C PRO A 626 -19.35 -25.87 -9.76
N ALA A 627 -19.53 -26.33 -11.00
CA ALA A 627 -20.31 -25.62 -12.01
C ALA A 627 -21.71 -25.27 -11.46
N THR A 628 -22.18 -24.06 -11.71
CA THR A 628 -23.52 -23.62 -11.29
C THR A 628 -24.05 -22.56 -12.24
N ALA A 629 -25.27 -22.77 -12.72
CA ALA A 629 -25.95 -21.79 -13.58
C ALA A 629 -26.43 -20.55 -12.81
N PHE A 630 -26.44 -20.57 -11.48
CA PHE A 630 -26.81 -19.41 -10.68
C PHE A 630 -25.74 -18.32 -10.68
N GLU A 631 -24.47 -18.70 -10.50
CA GLU A 631 -23.33 -17.77 -10.55
C GLU A 631 -22.80 -17.59 -11.98
N ASP A 632 -23.56 -18.05 -13.00
CA ASP A 632 -23.14 -18.11 -14.41
C ASP A 632 -21.77 -18.80 -14.61
N ARG A 633 -21.51 -19.84 -13.80
CA ARG A 633 -20.28 -20.61 -13.83
C ARG A 633 -20.53 -21.92 -14.59
N ALA A 634 -20.15 -21.93 -15.87
CA ALA A 634 -20.38 -23.07 -16.76
C ALA A 634 -19.53 -24.32 -16.43
N THR A 635 -18.37 -24.15 -15.79
CA THR A 635 -17.42 -25.23 -15.47
C THR A 635 -17.05 -25.23 -14.00
N THR A 636 -16.72 -26.38 -13.45
CA THR A 636 -16.13 -26.48 -12.10
C THR A 636 -14.81 -25.73 -12.08
N LEU A 637 -14.62 -24.85 -11.10
CA LEU A 637 -13.35 -24.20 -10.80
C LEU A 637 -12.66 -25.00 -9.69
N SER A 638 -11.52 -25.59 -9.99
CA SER A 638 -10.69 -26.27 -8.99
C SER A 638 -9.28 -25.72 -9.06
N GLU A 639 -9.01 -24.65 -8.33
CA GLU A 639 -7.75 -23.91 -8.43
C GLU A 639 -6.84 -24.20 -7.24
N TRP A 640 -5.58 -24.50 -7.53
CA TRP A 640 -4.50 -24.62 -6.56
C TRP A 640 -3.45 -23.53 -6.81
N SER A 641 -3.29 -22.66 -5.82
CA SER A 641 -2.25 -21.63 -5.82
C SER A 641 -1.12 -21.99 -4.85
N LEU A 642 0.11 -21.65 -5.24
CA LEU A 642 1.29 -21.72 -4.37
C LEU A 642 2.13 -20.45 -4.55
N ASP A 643 2.61 -19.92 -3.44
CA ASP A 643 3.63 -18.89 -3.33
C ASP A 643 4.72 -19.37 -2.36
N LEU A 644 5.96 -19.38 -2.81
CA LEU A 644 7.14 -19.70 -2.00
C LEU A 644 8.17 -18.59 -2.14
N GLY A 645 8.59 -18.03 -1.01
CA GLY A 645 9.74 -17.15 -0.89
C GLY A 645 10.79 -17.77 0.03
N ARG A 646 12.07 -17.69 -0.34
CA ARG A 646 13.18 -18.16 0.49
C ARG A 646 14.34 -17.18 0.47
N ASP A 647 14.67 -16.64 1.63
CA ASP A 647 15.87 -15.84 1.86
C ASP A 647 17.08 -16.73 2.18
N PHE A 648 18.20 -16.44 1.52
CA PHE A 648 19.48 -17.10 1.71
C PHE A 648 20.44 -16.16 2.43
N ARG A 649 21.36 -16.74 3.22
CA ARG A 649 22.32 -15.97 4.05
C ARG A 649 23.28 -15.08 3.26
N ASN A 650 23.42 -15.35 1.97
CA ASN A 650 24.29 -14.64 1.05
C ASN A 650 23.59 -13.44 0.36
N GLY A 651 22.42 -13.02 0.84
CA GLY A 651 21.68 -11.87 0.30
C GLY A 651 20.79 -12.20 -0.90
N TRP A 652 20.71 -13.46 -1.32
CA TRP A 652 19.79 -13.90 -2.36
C TRP A 652 18.43 -14.22 -1.77
N ARG A 653 17.35 -13.97 -2.52
CA ARG A 653 16.01 -14.45 -2.28
C ARG A 653 15.49 -15.12 -3.54
N GLY A 654 14.97 -16.34 -3.41
CA GLY A 654 14.26 -17.03 -4.48
C GLY A 654 12.77 -16.90 -4.26
N VAL A 655 12.03 -16.60 -5.33
CA VAL A 655 10.56 -16.63 -5.33
C VAL A 655 10.06 -17.55 -6.43
N MET A 656 9.03 -18.33 -6.12
CA MET A 656 8.30 -19.14 -7.10
C MET A 656 6.82 -19.12 -6.75
N GLY A 657 5.95 -19.20 -7.75
CA GLY A 657 4.54 -19.39 -7.52
C GLY A 657 3.78 -19.80 -8.77
N TRP A 658 2.56 -20.29 -8.58
CA TRP A 658 1.67 -20.66 -9.67
C TRP A 658 0.22 -20.63 -9.22
N ASP A 659 -0.67 -20.57 -10.21
CA ASP A 659 -2.10 -20.79 -10.09
C ASP A 659 -2.45 -21.88 -11.12
N TYR A 660 -2.96 -23.02 -10.65
CA TYR A 660 -3.21 -24.21 -11.47
C TYR A 660 -4.64 -24.68 -11.33
N ASP A 661 -5.37 -24.72 -12.43
CA ASP A 661 -6.71 -25.32 -12.50
C ASP A 661 -6.57 -26.84 -12.67
N VAL A 662 -6.89 -27.56 -11.60
CA VAL A 662 -6.84 -29.02 -11.50
C VAL A 662 -7.89 -29.68 -12.40
N GLU A 663 -9.06 -29.08 -12.54
CA GLU A 663 -10.15 -29.61 -13.36
C GLU A 663 -9.79 -29.52 -14.85
N LEU A 664 -9.29 -28.35 -15.27
CA LEU A 664 -8.88 -28.10 -16.65
C LEU A 664 -7.45 -28.58 -16.96
N SER A 665 -6.72 -29.06 -15.95
CA SER A 665 -5.33 -29.50 -16.05
C SER A 665 -4.38 -28.45 -16.67
N GLN A 666 -4.61 -27.17 -16.37
CA GLN A 666 -3.88 -26.05 -16.98
C GLN A 666 -3.44 -25.01 -15.94
N PHE A 667 -2.31 -24.36 -16.19
CA PHE A 667 -1.90 -23.20 -15.40
C PHE A 667 -2.74 -21.98 -15.80
N ALA A 668 -3.18 -21.19 -14.83
CA ALA A 668 -3.69 -19.84 -15.05
C ALA A 668 -2.53 -18.83 -15.03
N ALA A 669 -1.57 -19.02 -14.12
CA ALA A 669 -0.32 -18.26 -14.08
C ALA A 669 0.85 -19.07 -13.50
N ALA A 670 2.06 -18.71 -13.90
CA ALA A 670 3.31 -19.22 -13.34
C ALA A 670 4.30 -18.06 -13.14
N ARG A 671 4.99 -18.07 -12.00
CA ARG A 671 5.81 -16.96 -11.51
C ARG A 671 7.12 -17.52 -10.98
N ALA A 672 8.24 -16.91 -11.35
CA ALA A 672 9.55 -17.24 -10.81
C ALA A 672 10.43 -16.00 -10.75
N GLY A 673 11.29 -15.90 -9.75
CA GLY A 673 12.17 -14.76 -9.62
C GLY A 673 13.34 -15.01 -8.68
N ILE A 674 14.38 -14.22 -8.89
CA ILE A 674 15.54 -14.15 -8.03
C ILE A 674 15.81 -12.68 -7.70
N GLU A 675 15.95 -12.40 -6.42
CA GLU A 675 16.37 -11.11 -5.92
C GLU A 675 17.75 -11.27 -5.27
N PHE A 676 18.65 -10.34 -5.51
CA PHE A 676 19.89 -10.20 -4.77
C PHE A 676 19.93 -8.84 -4.12
N ARG A 677 20.20 -8.81 -2.81
CA ARG A 677 20.34 -7.57 -2.05
C ARG A 677 21.55 -7.65 -1.14
N ASN A 678 22.39 -6.62 -1.21
CA ASN A 678 23.49 -6.40 -0.27
C ASN A 678 23.47 -4.94 0.23
N GLU A 679 24.55 -4.47 0.84
CA GLU A 679 24.67 -3.12 1.39
C GLU A 679 24.69 -1.98 0.35
N CYS A 680 24.97 -2.29 -0.92
CA CYS A 680 25.18 -1.28 -1.97
C CYS A 680 24.42 -1.51 -3.28
N VAL A 681 23.77 -2.66 -3.48
CA VAL A 681 23.03 -3.05 -4.68
C VAL A 681 21.80 -3.87 -4.32
N ALA A 682 20.69 -3.61 -5.02
CA ALA A 682 19.57 -4.52 -5.15
C ALA A 682 19.33 -4.85 -6.63
N LEU A 683 19.14 -6.13 -6.94
CA LEU A 683 18.83 -6.66 -8.26
C LEU A 683 17.62 -7.56 -8.13
N ASP A 684 16.57 -7.32 -8.91
CA ASP A 684 15.43 -8.21 -9.08
C ASP A 684 15.34 -8.64 -10.53
N LEU A 685 15.24 -9.95 -10.74
CA LEU A 685 14.92 -10.57 -12.02
C LEU A 685 13.74 -11.49 -11.81
N SER A 686 12.62 -11.18 -12.45
CA SER A 686 11.40 -11.98 -12.33
C SER A 686 10.78 -12.26 -13.70
N VAL A 687 10.11 -13.40 -13.80
CA VAL A 687 9.31 -13.81 -14.94
C VAL A 687 7.92 -14.18 -14.46
N THR A 688 6.92 -13.65 -15.15
CA THR A 688 5.51 -13.98 -14.96
C THR A 688 4.96 -14.42 -16.30
N GLN A 689 4.46 -15.64 -16.36
CA GLN A 689 3.72 -16.16 -17.51
C GLN A 689 2.25 -16.30 -17.11
N ARG A 690 1.38 -15.68 -17.90
CA ARG A 690 -0.07 -15.87 -17.80
C ARG A 690 -0.54 -16.65 -19.00
N PHE A 691 -1.47 -17.55 -18.74
CA PHE A 691 -2.06 -18.41 -19.75
C PHE A 691 -3.47 -17.91 -20.09
N VAL A 692 -3.96 -18.33 -21.25
CA VAL A 692 -5.33 -18.06 -21.65
C VAL A 692 -6.27 -18.84 -20.73
N THR A 693 -7.21 -18.14 -20.13
CA THR A 693 -8.27 -18.72 -19.28
C THR A 693 -9.63 -18.14 -19.68
N ALA A 694 -10.72 -18.61 -19.08
CA ALA A 694 -12.04 -18.01 -19.32
C ALA A 694 -12.10 -16.52 -18.95
N THR A 695 -11.27 -16.09 -18.00
CA THR A 695 -11.18 -14.69 -17.52
C THR A 695 -10.01 -13.91 -18.11
N ASN A 696 -9.05 -14.58 -18.74
CA ASN A 696 -7.89 -13.96 -19.39
C ASN A 696 -7.83 -14.34 -20.88
N PRO A 697 -8.21 -13.44 -21.80
CA PRO A 697 -8.35 -13.77 -23.21
C PRO A 697 -7.01 -13.99 -23.94
N THR A 698 -5.88 -13.54 -23.37
CA THR A 698 -4.56 -13.60 -24.02
C THR A 698 -3.50 -14.17 -23.08
N SER A 699 -2.55 -14.92 -23.64
CA SER A 699 -1.35 -15.32 -22.90
C SER A 699 -0.31 -14.21 -22.97
N SER A 700 0.32 -13.89 -21.84
CA SER A 700 1.42 -12.92 -21.79
C SER A 700 2.61 -13.49 -21.03
N THR A 701 3.81 -13.12 -21.47
CA THR A 701 5.04 -13.44 -20.73
C THR A 701 5.81 -12.16 -20.49
N ARG A 702 6.00 -11.82 -19.22
CA ARG A 702 6.68 -10.60 -18.79
C ARG A 702 7.93 -10.95 -18.02
N TYR A 703 9.05 -10.41 -18.47
CA TYR A 703 10.33 -10.41 -17.78
C TYR A 703 10.58 -9.02 -17.23
N ASN A 704 10.82 -8.93 -15.92
CA ASN A 704 11.15 -7.68 -15.25
C ASN A 704 12.59 -7.72 -14.77
N LEU A 705 13.34 -6.65 -15.02
CA LEU A 705 14.69 -6.45 -14.52
C LEU A 705 14.75 -5.11 -13.80
N ARG A 706 14.89 -5.15 -12.49
CA ARG A 706 15.10 -3.95 -11.68
C ARG A 706 16.49 -3.97 -11.07
N PHE A 707 17.24 -2.91 -11.28
CA PHE A 707 18.55 -2.68 -10.68
C PHE A 707 18.55 -1.37 -9.90
N GLU A 708 19.04 -1.40 -8.67
CA GLU A 708 19.07 -0.24 -7.77
C GLU A 708 20.42 -0.17 -7.05
N LEU A 709 21.04 1.01 -7.11
CA LEU A 709 22.22 1.34 -6.31
C LEU A 709 21.76 1.84 -4.95
N LEU A 710 22.12 1.12 -3.89
CA LEU A 710 21.76 1.47 -2.52
C LEU A 710 22.81 2.42 -1.94
N GLY A 711 22.40 3.30 -1.02
CA GLY A 711 23.31 4.25 -0.34
C GLY A 711 23.65 5.53 -1.13
N ILE A 712 23.01 5.75 -2.28
CA ILE A 712 23.02 7.04 -3.00
C ILE A 712 21.67 7.74 -2.73
N GLY A 713 21.68 8.90 -2.06
CA GLY A 713 20.46 9.70 -1.84
C GLY A 713 19.47 9.16 -0.79
N GLY A 714 19.86 8.18 0.02
CA GLY A 714 19.03 7.62 1.09
C GLY A 714 19.69 6.46 1.84
N ARG A 715 19.20 6.15 3.04
CA ARG A 715 19.77 5.13 3.92
C ARG A 715 19.46 3.72 3.39
N ALA A 716 20.47 2.95 3.00
CA ALA A 716 20.30 1.52 2.69
C ALA A 716 19.64 0.77 3.88
N PRO A 717 18.65 -0.12 3.64
CA PRO A 717 18.01 -0.91 4.69
C PRO A 717 19.06 -1.83 5.35
N SER A 718 19.36 -1.55 6.62
CA SER A 718 20.46 -2.14 7.35
C SER A 718 20.12 -3.55 7.86
N THR A 719 20.53 -4.61 7.15
CA THR A 719 20.53 -5.98 7.72
C THR A 719 21.74 -6.83 7.32
N LEU A 720 22.43 -6.51 6.22
CA LEU A 720 23.57 -7.29 5.73
C LEU A 720 24.74 -6.33 5.40
N ARG A 721 25.46 -5.85 6.42
CA ARG A 721 26.74 -5.15 6.20
C ARG A 721 27.86 -6.19 6.18
N ARG A 722 28.53 -6.36 5.04
CA ARG A 722 29.77 -7.12 4.97
C ARG A 722 30.82 -6.38 5.81
N THR A 723 31.27 -6.98 6.90
CA THR A 723 32.46 -6.50 7.62
C THR A 723 33.69 -7.02 6.89
N CYS A 724 34.62 -6.14 6.53
CA CYS A 724 35.92 -6.57 6.03
C CYS A 724 36.56 -7.49 7.08
N GLY A 725 36.74 -8.77 6.73
CA GLY A 725 37.51 -9.69 7.56
C GLY A 725 38.97 -9.20 7.60
N ALA A 726 39.60 -9.39 8.76
CA ALA A 726 41.02 -9.13 8.94
C ALA A 726 41.88 -10.06 8.07
#